data_AF-A0A926I4Z5-F1
#
_entry.id   AF-A0A926I4Z5-F1
#
_cell.length_a   1.000
_cell.length_b   1.000
_cell.length_c   1.000
_cell.angle_alpha   90.00
_cell.angle_beta   90.00
_cell.angle_gamma   90.00
#
_symmetry.space_group_name_H-M   'P 1'
#
loop_
_entity.id
_entity.type
_entity.pdbx_description
1 polymer ?
#
loop_
_entity_poly.entity_id
_entity_poly.type
_entity_poly.pdbx_seq_one_letter_code
_entity_poly.pdbx_strand_id
1 'polypeptide(L)'
;MIIADLHIHSKYSRATSRDCVPEALDFWARRKGIGLLGTGDFTHPAWRQELREKLVPAEAGLYTLREELRRSDPAAVGAQPPRFVLSGEISSIYKKNGRVRKVHNVILLPGLEEAEALSQRLEAIGNIHSDGRPILGLDSRDLLEITLETCPEAVFIPAHIWTPHFSLFGAFSGFDTIEECFEDLTPHIHALETGLSSDPPMNWRLSALDRYALVSNSDAHSPSKLGREANLLDLPELSYAALAGALRGEGGLRGTIEFFPEEGKYHYDGHRSCKLCLTPAETERAGGRCPVCGKKITIGVQHRVEQLADRDEGFTPPGALPFESLAPLCEVIAASVGISAAGTKAAAQYEQMLRELGPEFSILREIPPEEIERVAGPCVAEGIRRLRAGRVQRTPGYDGEYGTISLLEPAEREALGGQISLFGGTPGEKRAAKSVKAARAPRKARADIVQEPEPPADPLAQLNERQREAVAAQERAVAVVAGPGTGKTKTLVARIADMIEARGIKPAEITAVTFTNKAASEMLERLQQRLGGKRAVRSLTVGTFHSICLRLLTERRGEISLIDEYEALEIAQEVLEGLHTKISPKALLQEASRRKNGLTAGESPEGMDEACERYGGRLRELGVLDFDDLLLETLAELENDAEQGAAWTQRFSHLLVDEFQDINPIQYRLVRMWNRAGKSLFVIGDPDQSIYGFRGSDARCFERLEEDWPELRRISLLQNYRSTPEILRCALPVISHNDGPERMLLPQRPSGATVRLLTAESDLSEAIFVAKEINRMTGGIDMLDAQSLSGSSAQPRSFSDIAVLYRTHRQAQLLEKCLRKEGVPYLVAGREDYLADRSVRGTIGFFRFLLNPQDTASLRTWLRALEGCSEQEAGCIAAQWAASGPDGLSAPLLERIERYRPRAAKEKPAALLKKWGEENGLSAAEPFTRLTNMAAFHSDLFSFLQTLLLGQERDLVRSGGKSYASGAVMLMTLHGSKGLEFPAVFLCGLRRGCLPLESPGRPADIAEERRLFYVGMTRAQEELVLLTSQEPSSFLKELPEGAVETGAIGPKRPEGVQLSLFD
;
A
#
# COMPACT_ATOMS: atom_id res chain seq x y z
N MET A 1 43.51 -12.18 1.27
CA MET A 1 42.43 -11.27 1.72
C MET A 1 41.93 -10.47 0.52
N ILE A 2 40.60 -10.38 0.36
CA ILE A 2 39.87 -9.78 -0.74
C ILE A 2 38.96 -8.70 -0.15
N ILE A 3 38.91 -7.53 -0.78
CA ILE A 3 37.97 -6.47 -0.39
C ILE A 3 36.69 -6.62 -1.21
N ALA A 4 35.54 -6.67 -0.53
CA ALA A 4 34.24 -6.92 -1.14
C ALA A 4 33.22 -5.83 -0.81
N ASP A 5 32.54 -5.30 -1.82
CA ASP A 5 31.46 -4.32 -1.69
C ASP A 5 30.21 -4.88 -2.39
N LEU A 6 29.26 -5.38 -1.61
CA LEU A 6 28.20 -6.28 -2.09
C LEU A 6 26.87 -5.57 -2.38
N HIS A 7 26.69 -4.36 -1.85
CA HIS A 7 25.47 -3.57 -1.99
C HIS A 7 25.74 -2.27 -2.75
N ILE A 8 25.28 -2.24 -4.00
CA ILE A 8 25.40 -1.12 -4.93
C ILE A 8 24.15 -1.02 -5.81
N HIS A 9 24.02 0.08 -6.54
CA HIS A 9 22.92 0.29 -7.49
C HIS A 9 23.38 0.49 -8.94
N SER A 10 22.51 0.07 -9.86
CA SER A 10 22.65 0.25 -11.30
C SER A 10 22.04 1.57 -11.77
N LYS A 11 22.31 1.97 -13.02
CA LYS A 11 21.67 3.13 -13.67
C LYS A 11 20.13 3.05 -13.76
N TYR A 12 19.52 1.90 -13.48
CA TYR A 12 18.08 1.70 -13.51
C TYR A 12 17.42 2.01 -12.15
N SER A 13 18.19 2.11 -11.08
CA SER A 13 17.70 2.62 -9.80
C SER A 13 17.52 4.13 -9.83
N ARG A 14 16.52 4.61 -9.09
CA ARG A 14 16.35 6.04 -8.84
C ARG A 14 17.56 6.66 -8.14
N ALA A 15 17.72 7.97 -8.33
CA ALA A 15 18.81 8.77 -7.78
C ALA A 15 20.24 8.23 -8.04
N THR A 16 20.40 7.33 -9.01
CA THR A 16 21.68 6.67 -9.33
C THR A 16 22.26 7.24 -10.62
N SER A 17 23.60 7.34 -10.68
CA SER A 17 24.30 7.84 -11.85
C SER A 17 24.02 6.98 -13.07
N ARG A 18 23.87 7.60 -14.25
CA ARG A 18 23.80 6.89 -15.53
C ARG A 18 25.08 6.11 -15.84
N ASP A 19 26.18 6.47 -15.19
CA ASP A 19 27.46 5.79 -15.30
C ASP A 19 27.55 4.52 -14.44
N CYS A 20 26.54 4.18 -13.63
CA CYS A 20 26.47 2.87 -12.94
C CYS A 20 26.16 1.74 -13.94
N VAL A 21 27.15 1.44 -14.78
CA VAL A 21 27.17 0.37 -15.79
C VAL A 21 28.38 -0.54 -15.54
N PRO A 22 28.36 -1.82 -15.97
CA PRO A 22 29.39 -2.79 -15.59
C PRO A 22 30.81 -2.33 -15.96
N GLU A 23 30.96 -1.62 -17.07
CA GLU A 23 32.24 -1.10 -17.56
C GLU A 23 32.86 -0.03 -16.64
N ALA A 24 32.02 0.83 -16.06
CA ALA A 24 32.48 1.86 -15.14
C ALA A 24 32.69 1.29 -13.73
N LEU A 25 31.87 0.33 -13.32
CA LEU A 25 32.02 -0.37 -12.05
C LEU A 25 33.34 -1.17 -12.01
N ASP A 26 33.66 -1.92 -13.07
CA ASP A 26 34.97 -2.59 -13.21
C ASP A 26 36.13 -1.58 -13.10
N PHE A 27 36.02 -0.46 -13.82
CA PHE A 27 37.06 0.56 -13.86
C PHE A 27 37.32 1.17 -12.48
N TRP A 28 36.27 1.56 -11.75
CA TRP A 28 36.42 2.14 -10.42
C TRP A 28 36.82 1.09 -9.37
N ALA A 29 36.31 -0.14 -9.44
CA ALA A 29 36.71 -1.21 -8.55
C ALA A 29 38.23 -1.48 -8.63
N ARG A 30 38.82 -1.49 -9.84
CA ARG A 30 40.27 -1.64 -10.02
C ARG A 30 41.07 -0.49 -9.41
N ARG A 31 40.60 0.75 -9.56
CA ARG A 31 41.24 1.93 -8.94
C ARG A 31 41.16 1.89 -7.43
N LYS A 32 40.03 1.42 -6.89
CA LYS A 32 39.84 1.29 -5.45
C LYS A 32 40.64 0.12 -4.86
N GLY A 33 40.82 -0.96 -5.63
CA GLY A 33 41.40 -2.22 -5.15
C GLY A 33 40.33 -3.18 -4.61
N ILE A 34 39.09 -3.07 -5.11
CA ILE A 34 37.97 -3.97 -4.77
C ILE A 34 38.08 -5.21 -5.63
N GLY A 35 38.13 -6.38 -5.00
CA GLY A 35 38.28 -7.67 -5.68
C GLY A 35 36.95 -8.39 -5.95
N LEU A 36 35.91 -8.09 -5.16
CA LEU A 36 34.57 -8.66 -5.31
C LEU A 36 33.51 -7.56 -5.20
N LEU A 37 32.57 -7.51 -6.13
CA LEU A 37 31.59 -6.45 -6.24
C LEU A 37 30.19 -7.02 -6.48
N GLY A 38 29.17 -6.47 -5.83
CA GLY A 38 27.78 -6.72 -6.19
C GLY A 38 27.46 -6.16 -7.58
N THR A 39 26.50 -6.75 -8.31
CA THR A 39 26.03 -6.14 -9.57
C THR A 39 25.01 -5.04 -9.37
N GLY A 40 24.29 -5.06 -8.24
CA GLY A 40 23.10 -4.25 -7.99
C GLY A 40 21.90 -4.65 -8.84
N ASP A 41 20.71 -4.32 -8.35
CA ASP A 41 19.43 -4.26 -9.07
C ASP A 41 19.06 -5.43 -10.00
N PHE A 42 19.41 -6.68 -9.65
CA PHE A 42 19.08 -7.84 -10.50
C PHE A 42 17.58 -7.96 -10.81
N THR A 43 16.70 -7.33 -10.03
CA THR A 43 15.24 -7.33 -10.25
C THR A 43 14.81 -6.61 -11.53
N HIS A 44 15.62 -5.69 -12.07
CA HIS A 44 15.25 -4.96 -13.28
C HIS A 44 15.56 -5.74 -14.57
N PRO A 45 14.58 -5.99 -15.45
CA PRO A 45 14.77 -6.89 -16.61
C PRO A 45 15.78 -6.37 -17.64
N ALA A 46 15.78 -5.06 -17.91
CA ALA A 46 16.78 -4.50 -18.83
C ALA A 46 18.20 -4.56 -18.26
N TRP A 47 18.32 -4.49 -16.92
CA TRP A 47 19.62 -4.62 -16.27
C TRP A 47 20.15 -6.05 -16.34
N ARG A 48 19.32 -7.05 -16.05
CA ARG A 48 19.69 -8.47 -16.24
C ARG A 48 20.13 -8.77 -17.67
N GLN A 49 19.45 -8.18 -18.65
CA GLN A 49 19.84 -8.33 -20.05
C GLN A 49 21.23 -7.74 -20.31
N GLU A 50 21.52 -6.53 -19.81
CA GLU A 50 22.86 -5.97 -19.90
C GLU A 50 23.92 -6.81 -19.18
N LEU A 51 23.60 -7.37 -18.01
CA LEU A 51 24.52 -8.26 -17.28
C LEU A 51 24.81 -9.52 -18.11
N ARG A 52 23.80 -10.15 -18.73
CA ARG A 52 23.98 -11.30 -19.64
C ARG A 52 24.86 -10.97 -20.85
N GLU A 53 24.68 -9.77 -21.40
CA GLU A 53 25.44 -9.34 -22.57
C GLU A 53 26.90 -9.00 -22.22
N LYS A 54 27.16 -8.40 -21.07
CA LYS A 54 28.46 -7.80 -20.74
C LYS A 54 29.33 -8.64 -19.81
N LEU A 55 28.73 -9.53 -19.01
CA LEU A 55 29.45 -10.38 -18.07
C LEU A 55 29.62 -11.80 -18.62
N VAL A 56 30.69 -12.46 -18.20
CA VAL A 56 30.96 -13.88 -18.47
C VAL A 56 31.29 -14.60 -17.16
N PRO A 57 30.95 -15.89 -17.00
CA PRO A 57 31.35 -16.66 -15.82
C PRO A 57 32.87 -16.66 -15.63
N ALA A 58 33.33 -16.51 -14.39
CA ALA A 58 34.75 -16.52 -14.03
C ALA A 58 35.09 -17.69 -13.09
N GLU A 59 34.40 -17.77 -11.97
CA GLU A 59 34.45 -18.87 -11.01
C GLU A 59 33.02 -19.32 -10.67
N ALA A 60 32.86 -20.40 -9.88
CA ALA A 60 31.54 -20.92 -9.54
C ALA A 60 30.67 -19.86 -8.84
N GLY A 61 29.63 -19.42 -9.55
CA GLY A 61 28.68 -18.37 -9.12
C GLY A 61 29.22 -16.94 -9.13
N LEU A 62 30.35 -16.70 -9.79
CA LEU A 62 30.97 -15.38 -9.93
C LEU A 62 31.23 -15.05 -11.40
N TYR A 63 31.16 -13.76 -11.73
CA TYR A 63 31.26 -13.26 -13.08
C TYR A 63 32.40 -12.24 -13.22
N THR A 64 32.87 -12.02 -14.45
CA THR A 64 33.79 -10.93 -14.79
C THR A 64 33.29 -10.19 -16.03
N LEU A 65 33.64 -8.92 -16.16
CA LEU A 65 33.39 -8.17 -17.39
C LEU A 65 34.14 -8.81 -18.57
N ARG A 66 33.50 -8.88 -19.73
CA ARG A 66 34.12 -9.24 -21.01
C ARG A 66 35.35 -8.38 -21.27
N GLU A 67 36.43 -9.01 -21.74
CA GLU A 67 37.73 -8.36 -21.88
C GLU A 67 37.69 -7.18 -22.86
N GLU A 68 36.93 -7.31 -23.95
CA GLU A 68 36.74 -6.27 -24.97
C GLU A 68 35.98 -5.03 -24.48
N LEU A 69 35.23 -5.14 -23.38
CA LEU A 69 34.48 -4.03 -22.78
C LEU A 69 35.27 -3.32 -21.67
N ARG A 70 36.42 -3.87 -21.27
CA ARG A 70 37.22 -3.33 -20.16
C ARG A 70 37.93 -2.05 -20.59
N ARG A 71 37.66 -0.97 -19.87
CA ARG A 71 38.30 0.34 -20.10
C ARG A 71 39.78 0.29 -19.72
N SER A 72 40.65 0.80 -20.59
CA SER A 72 42.07 0.98 -20.27
C SER A 72 42.23 2.02 -19.16
N ASP A 73 43.11 1.72 -18.21
CA ASP A 73 43.41 2.64 -17.10
C ASP A 73 44.92 2.66 -16.82
N PRO A 74 45.62 3.73 -17.21
CA PRO A 74 47.04 3.90 -16.90
C PRO A 74 47.35 3.93 -15.40
N ALA A 75 46.35 4.21 -14.55
CA ALA A 75 46.48 4.28 -13.09
C ALA A 75 46.29 2.94 -12.37
N ALA A 76 45.91 1.88 -13.09
CA ALA A 76 45.65 0.55 -12.52
C ALA A 76 46.33 -0.56 -13.35
N VAL A 77 47.50 -0.26 -13.92
CA VAL A 77 48.28 -1.21 -14.72
C VAL A 77 48.72 -2.38 -13.85
N GLY A 78 48.24 -3.59 -14.14
CA GLY A 78 48.50 -4.80 -13.35
C GLY A 78 47.46 -5.12 -12.28
N ALA A 79 46.44 -4.28 -12.08
CA ALA A 79 45.32 -4.59 -11.20
C ALA A 79 44.49 -5.76 -11.76
N GLN A 80 44.19 -6.74 -10.92
CA GLN A 80 43.34 -7.87 -11.30
C GLN A 80 41.90 -7.38 -11.55
N PRO A 81 41.20 -7.92 -12.57
CA PRO A 81 39.79 -7.62 -12.76
C PRO A 81 38.96 -8.06 -11.54
N PRO A 82 37.98 -7.25 -11.09
CA PRO A 82 37.10 -7.65 -10.00
C PRO A 82 36.21 -8.81 -10.43
N ARG A 83 35.72 -9.57 -9.46
CA ARG A 83 34.60 -10.50 -9.64
C ARG A 83 33.28 -9.83 -9.28
N PHE A 84 32.25 -10.20 -10.00
CA PHE A 84 30.88 -9.77 -9.78
C PHE A 84 30.06 -10.91 -9.19
N VAL A 85 29.33 -10.63 -8.11
CA VAL A 85 28.26 -11.48 -7.58
C VAL A 85 26.92 -10.80 -7.85
N LEU A 86 25.90 -11.57 -8.23
CA LEU A 86 24.60 -10.96 -8.46
C LEU A 86 24.02 -10.48 -7.14
N SER A 87 23.66 -9.20 -7.09
CA SER A 87 23.05 -8.58 -5.92
C SER A 87 21.91 -7.65 -6.32
N GLY A 88 20.98 -7.41 -5.40
CA GLY A 88 19.85 -6.52 -5.62
C GLY A 88 19.18 -6.16 -4.30
N GLU A 89 18.80 -4.89 -4.16
CA GLU A 89 18.06 -4.36 -3.03
C GLU A 89 16.56 -4.36 -3.33
N ILE A 90 15.74 -4.81 -2.38
CA ILE A 90 14.28 -4.73 -2.44
C ILE A 90 13.79 -3.96 -1.23
N SER A 91 12.93 -2.96 -1.46
CA SER A 91 12.33 -2.16 -0.40
C SER A 91 10.92 -2.66 -0.09
N SER A 92 10.71 -3.16 1.13
CA SER A 92 9.43 -3.69 1.59
C SER A 92 8.71 -2.64 2.44
N ILE A 93 7.52 -2.19 2.01
CA ILE A 93 6.67 -1.23 2.76
C ILE A 93 5.30 -1.85 3.08
N TYR A 94 5.06 -2.16 4.35
CA TYR A 94 3.87 -2.90 4.76
C TYR A 94 3.42 -2.52 6.19
N LYS A 95 2.28 -3.03 6.64
CA LYS A 95 1.84 -2.88 8.04
C LYS A 95 2.09 -4.16 8.81
N LYS A 96 2.72 -4.05 9.99
CA LYS A 96 2.91 -5.16 10.93
C LYS A 96 2.89 -4.63 12.36
N ASN A 97 2.21 -5.35 13.25
CA ASN A 97 2.03 -4.97 14.66
C ASN A 97 1.48 -3.55 14.83
N GLY A 98 0.52 -3.16 13.98
CA GLY A 98 -0.13 -1.85 14.03
C GLY A 98 0.71 -0.65 13.56
N ARG A 99 1.93 -0.88 13.07
CA ARG A 99 2.83 0.16 12.55
C ARG A 99 3.18 -0.07 11.08
N VAL A 100 3.47 1.02 10.37
CA VAL A 100 4.05 0.95 9.02
C VAL A 100 5.52 0.60 9.16
N ARG A 101 5.96 -0.45 8.48
CA ARG A 101 7.33 -0.93 8.43
C ARG A 101 7.88 -0.65 7.05
N LYS A 102 9.12 -0.16 7.01
CA LYS A 102 9.90 -0.02 5.78
C LYS A 102 11.27 -0.63 6.03
N VAL A 103 11.49 -1.79 5.43
CA VAL A 103 12.71 -2.59 5.60
C VAL A 103 13.29 -2.84 4.23
N HIS A 104 14.59 -2.64 4.11
CA HIS A 104 15.33 -2.90 2.89
C HIS A 104 16.12 -4.18 3.05
N ASN A 105 16.18 -4.99 1.99
CA ASN A 105 16.85 -6.28 2.02
C ASN A 105 17.69 -6.44 0.77
N VAL A 106 18.96 -6.78 0.97
CA VAL A 106 19.90 -7.15 -0.09
C VAL A 106 19.88 -8.66 -0.26
N ILE A 107 19.71 -9.11 -1.50
CA ILE A 107 19.71 -10.53 -1.85
C ILE A 107 20.89 -10.79 -2.77
N LEU A 108 21.74 -11.75 -2.41
CA LEU A 108 22.82 -12.25 -3.27
C LEU A 108 22.44 -13.58 -3.88
N LEU A 109 22.63 -13.74 -5.18
CA LEU A 109 22.23 -14.93 -5.92
C LEU A 109 23.43 -15.61 -6.61
N PRO A 110 23.41 -16.95 -6.75
CA PRO A 110 24.51 -17.70 -7.35
C PRO A 110 24.59 -17.49 -8.87
N GLY A 111 23.52 -17.06 -9.54
CA GLY A 111 23.52 -16.91 -10.99
C GLY A 111 22.39 -16.07 -11.59
N LEU A 112 22.52 -15.80 -12.89
CA LEU A 112 21.57 -15.00 -13.68
C LEU A 112 20.24 -15.73 -13.92
N GLU A 113 20.27 -17.06 -13.85
CA GLU A 113 19.12 -17.95 -13.95
C GLU A 113 18.25 -17.84 -12.68
N GLU A 114 18.86 -17.89 -11.50
CA GLU A 114 18.16 -17.71 -10.22
C GLU A 114 17.63 -16.29 -10.08
N ALA A 115 18.39 -15.29 -10.54
CA ALA A 115 17.94 -13.90 -10.62
C ALA A 115 16.70 -13.74 -11.51
N GLU A 116 16.63 -14.46 -12.62
CA GLU A 116 15.45 -14.47 -13.48
C GLU A 116 14.26 -15.14 -12.79
N ALA A 117 14.47 -16.33 -12.19
CA ALA A 117 13.41 -17.08 -11.52
C ALA A 117 12.80 -16.29 -10.35
N LEU A 118 13.64 -15.68 -9.50
CA LEU A 118 13.16 -14.85 -8.39
C LEU A 118 12.45 -13.60 -8.91
N SER A 119 13.00 -12.93 -9.92
CA SER A 119 12.35 -11.77 -10.54
C SER A 119 10.97 -12.11 -11.12
N GLN A 120 10.80 -13.28 -11.74
CA GLN A 120 9.49 -13.73 -12.25
C GLN A 120 8.46 -13.93 -11.14
N ARG A 121 8.86 -14.46 -9.98
CA ARG A 121 7.96 -14.57 -8.82
C ARG A 121 7.61 -13.20 -8.25
N LEU A 122 8.58 -12.29 -8.17
CA LEU A 122 8.36 -10.93 -7.64
C LEU A 122 7.54 -10.05 -8.60
N GLU A 123 7.65 -10.25 -9.92
CA GLU A 123 6.80 -9.60 -10.92
C GLU A 123 5.33 -9.97 -10.73
N ALA A 124 5.07 -11.17 -10.20
CA ALA A 124 3.76 -11.63 -9.79
C ALA A 124 3.34 -11.11 -8.39
N ILE A 125 3.98 -10.07 -7.86
CA ILE A 125 3.60 -9.40 -6.61
C ILE A 125 3.55 -7.88 -6.82
N GLY A 126 4.59 -7.29 -7.41
CA GLY A 126 4.64 -5.84 -7.65
C GLY A 126 5.44 -5.44 -8.89
N ASN A 127 5.53 -4.13 -9.12
CA ASN A 127 6.21 -3.58 -10.29
C ASN A 127 7.73 -3.57 -10.08
N ILE A 128 8.44 -4.42 -10.82
CA ILE A 128 9.91 -4.48 -10.85
C ILE A 128 10.54 -3.85 -12.10
N HIS A 129 9.73 -3.24 -12.97
CA HIS A 129 10.15 -2.69 -14.26
C HIS A 129 10.41 -1.19 -14.24
N SER A 130 9.87 -0.46 -13.25
CA SER A 130 9.98 1.00 -13.19
C SER A 130 11.23 1.50 -12.46
N ASP A 131 11.84 0.65 -11.64
CA ASP A 131 12.94 1.00 -10.75
C ASP A 131 13.86 -0.20 -10.56
N GLY A 132 15.18 0.03 -10.52
CA GLY A 132 16.20 -0.96 -10.18
C GLY A 132 16.03 -1.51 -8.76
N ARG A 133 15.57 -0.65 -7.85
CA ARG A 133 15.17 -0.98 -6.48
C ARG A 133 13.64 -0.99 -6.38
N PRO A 134 12.98 -2.14 -6.60
CA PRO A 134 11.53 -2.19 -6.53
C PRO A 134 11.04 -1.95 -5.10
N ILE A 135 9.90 -1.26 -4.99
CA ILE A 135 9.12 -1.16 -3.76
C ILE A 135 7.96 -2.13 -3.84
N LEU A 136 7.91 -3.03 -2.87
CA LEU A 136 6.87 -4.03 -2.77
C LEU A 136 6.06 -3.82 -1.47
N GLY A 137 4.74 -3.95 -1.58
CA GLY A 137 3.80 -3.98 -0.45
C GLY A 137 3.85 -5.28 0.36
N LEU A 138 5.03 -5.92 0.42
CA LEU A 138 5.22 -7.29 0.87
C LEU A 138 5.98 -7.32 2.20
N ASP A 139 5.53 -8.16 3.14
CA ASP A 139 6.24 -8.41 4.40
C ASP A 139 7.66 -8.96 4.13
N SER A 140 8.65 -8.53 4.91
CA SER A 140 10.03 -9.01 4.75
C SER A 140 10.18 -10.50 5.07
N ARG A 141 9.33 -11.05 5.96
CA ARG A 141 9.24 -12.49 6.22
C ARG A 141 8.79 -13.24 4.96
N ASP A 142 7.76 -12.75 4.28
CA ASP A 142 7.23 -13.38 3.05
C ASP A 142 8.20 -13.23 1.88
N LEU A 143 8.90 -12.10 1.78
CA LEU A 143 9.98 -11.91 0.81
C LEU A 143 11.11 -12.94 1.01
N LEU A 144 11.49 -13.20 2.25
CA LEU A 144 12.48 -14.23 2.60
C LEU A 144 11.96 -15.63 2.23
N GLU A 145 10.72 -15.97 2.55
CA GLU A 145 10.09 -17.24 2.17
C GLU A 145 10.14 -17.47 0.65
N ILE A 146 9.67 -16.48 -0.13
CA ILE A 146 9.70 -16.54 -1.60
C ILE A 146 11.13 -16.70 -2.11
N THR A 147 12.08 -16.00 -1.51
CA THR A 147 13.50 -16.08 -1.89
C THR A 147 14.03 -17.50 -1.66
N LEU A 148 13.85 -18.05 -0.46
CA LEU A 148 14.35 -19.39 -0.09
C LEU A 148 13.65 -20.51 -0.88
N GLU A 149 12.36 -20.40 -1.15
CA GLU A 149 11.64 -21.36 -2.00
C GLU A 149 12.16 -21.35 -3.44
N THR A 150 12.62 -20.20 -3.93
CA THR A 150 13.09 -20.05 -5.31
C THR A 150 14.55 -20.41 -5.47
N CYS A 151 15.37 -19.99 -4.51
CA CYS A 151 16.80 -20.25 -4.47
C CYS A 151 17.20 -20.47 -3.00
N PRO A 152 17.24 -21.73 -2.54
CA PRO A 152 17.63 -22.05 -1.16
C PRO A 152 19.06 -21.63 -0.79
N GLU A 153 19.92 -21.44 -1.80
CA GLU A 153 21.31 -21.02 -1.64
C GLU A 153 21.46 -19.49 -1.53
N ALA A 154 20.39 -18.73 -1.76
CA ALA A 154 20.42 -17.27 -1.72
C ALA A 154 20.85 -16.75 -0.35
N VAL A 155 21.71 -15.72 -0.35
CA VAL A 155 22.07 -15.01 0.89
C VAL A 155 21.15 -13.81 1.02
N PHE A 156 20.40 -13.76 2.11
CA PHE A 156 19.45 -12.70 2.41
C PHE A 156 19.97 -11.83 3.56
N ILE A 157 20.15 -10.54 3.31
CA ILE A 157 20.79 -9.60 4.23
C ILE A 157 19.84 -8.43 4.46
N PRO A 158 19.25 -8.29 5.66
CA PRO A 158 18.60 -7.05 6.07
C PRO A 158 19.59 -5.90 5.95
N ALA A 159 19.24 -4.92 5.11
CA ALA A 159 20.15 -3.88 4.64
C ALA A 159 20.04 -2.61 5.48
N HIS A 160 21.17 -1.90 5.67
CA HIS A 160 21.27 -0.65 6.45
C HIS A 160 20.31 -0.61 7.62
N ILE A 161 20.47 -1.58 8.53
CA ILE A 161 19.53 -1.83 9.64
C ILE A 161 19.38 -0.60 10.57
N TRP A 162 20.30 0.36 10.46
CA TRP A 162 20.25 1.66 11.10
C TRP A 162 20.07 2.79 10.11
N THR A 163 18.99 3.53 10.28
CA THR A 163 18.80 4.83 9.64
C THR A 163 18.04 5.74 10.60
N PRO A 164 18.15 7.08 10.46
CA PRO A 164 17.41 8.02 11.29
C PRO A 164 15.89 7.97 11.08
N HIS A 165 15.41 7.23 10.08
CA HIS A 165 13.99 7.15 9.75
C HIS A 165 13.49 5.72 9.63
N PHE A 166 13.75 5.08 8.49
CA PHE A 166 13.20 3.78 8.09
C PHE A 166 14.29 2.77 7.81
N SER A 167 14.27 1.69 8.57
CA SER A 167 15.15 0.54 8.48
C SER A 167 14.64 -0.50 9.48
N LEU A 168 15.31 -1.65 9.58
CA LEU A 168 14.94 -2.67 10.54
C LEU A 168 14.89 -2.12 11.98
N PHE A 169 15.86 -1.31 12.41
CA PHE A 169 15.89 -0.67 13.73
C PHE A 169 15.63 0.84 13.71
N GLY A 170 15.20 1.41 12.59
CA GLY A 170 15.05 2.86 12.39
C GLY A 170 14.15 3.56 13.41
N ALA A 171 14.45 4.82 13.73
CA ALA A 171 13.83 5.53 14.85
C ALA A 171 12.30 5.78 14.72
N PHE A 172 11.75 5.80 13.51
CA PHE A 172 10.31 6.09 13.29
C PHE A 172 9.45 4.86 12.97
N SER A 173 10.07 3.74 12.58
CA SER A 173 9.35 2.56 12.05
C SER A 173 10.02 1.21 12.35
N GLY A 174 11.15 1.22 13.04
CA GLY A 174 11.95 0.04 13.32
C GLY A 174 11.31 -0.91 14.33
N PHE A 175 11.61 -2.18 14.16
CA PHE A 175 11.38 -3.23 15.15
C PHE A 175 12.31 -3.03 16.34
N ASP A 176 11.99 -3.67 17.45
CA ASP A 176 12.89 -3.74 18.61
C ASP A 176 13.75 -5.01 18.57
N THR A 177 13.35 -6.02 17.79
CA THR A 177 14.09 -7.27 17.56
C THR A 177 13.99 -7.74 16.11
N ILE A 178 14.88 -8.64 15.70
CA ILE A 178 14.87 -9.22 14.33
C ILE A 178 13.75 -10.25 14.19
N GLU A 179 13.41 -10.93 15.29
CA GLU A 179 12.32 -11.89 15.42
C GLU A 179 10.95 -11.26 15.11
N GLU A 180 10.71 -10.01 15.49
CA GLU A 180 9.47 -9.33 15.10
C GLU A 180 9.35 -9.09 13.59
N CYS A 181 10.48 -9.00 12.88
CA CYS A 181 10.51 -8.78 11.45
C CYS A 181 10.30 -10.10 10.69
N PHE A 182 11.12 -11.12 10.99
CA PHE A 182 11.21 -12.36 10.21
C PHE A 182 10.52 -13.58 10.84
N GLU A 183 10.03 -13.47 12.08
CA GLU A 183 9.25 -14.50 12.79
C GLU A 183 9.88 -15.91 12.75
N ASP A 184 9.17 -16.88 12.21
CA ASP A 184 9.59 -18.28 12.09
C ASP A 184 10.83 -18.45 11.19
N LEU A 185 11.10 -17.50 10.31
CA LEU A 185 12.22 -17.54 9.37
C LEU A 185 13.45 -16.78 9.84
N THR A 186 13.44 -16.16 11.03
CA THR A 186 14.63 -15.53 11.62
C THR A 186 15.88 -16.41 11.65
N PRO A 187 15.80 -17.75 11.88
CA PRO A 187 16.98 -18.62 11.84
C PRO A 187 17.69 -18.68 10.47
N HIS A 188 17.07 -18.22 9.38
CA HIS A 188 17.66 -18.15 8.04
C HIS A 188 18.39 -16.83 7.77
N ILE A 189 18.32 -15.86 8.70
CA ILE A 189 19.12 -14.64 8.62
C ILE A 189 20.46 -14.90 9.31
N HIS A 190 21.56 -14.67 8.58
CA HIS A 190 22.90 -14.92 9.09
C HIS A 190 23.83 -13.71 9.05
N ALA A 191 23.55 -12.73 8.20
CA ALA A 191 24.29 -11.49 8.09
C ALA A 191 23.36 -10.28 8.18
N LEU A 192 23.88 -9.16 8.66
CA LEU A 192 23.17 -7.89 8.76
C LEU A 192 24.07 -6.78 8.23
N GLU A 193 23.54 -5.91 7.36
CA GLU A 193 24.28 -4.76 6.89
C GLU A 193 24.03 -3.55 7.78
N THR A 194 25.10 -3.01 8.36
CA THR A 194 25.03 -1.87 9.29
C THR A 194 24.80 -0.54 8.55
N GLY A 195 25.39 -0.41 7.36
CA GLY A 195 25.34 0.77 6.50
C GLY A 195 26.04 2.00 7.08
N LEU A 196 26.07 3.09 6.30
CA LEU A 196 26.81 4.34 6.56
C LEU A 196 26.45 5.10 7.85
N SER A 197 25.49 4.62 8.63
CA SER A 197 24.94 5.31 9.81
C SER A 197 25.39 4.73 11.14
N SER A 198 26.08 3.59 11.13
CA SER A 198 26.58 2.94 12.35
C SER A 198 27.85 2.16 12.08
N ASP A 199 28.67 1.98 13.12
CA ASP A 199 29.90 1.19 13.04
C ASP A 199 29.84 -0.04 14.00
N PRO A 200 30.82 -0.95 13.94
CA PRO A 200 30.84 -2.11 14.83
C PRO A 200 30.82 -1.77 16.33
N PRO A 201 31.58 -0.77 16.84
CA PRO A 201 31.46 -0.31 18.23
C PRO A 201 30.04 0.06 18.68
N MET A 202 29.27 0.74 17.82
CA MET A 202 27.86 1.02 18.10
C MET A 202 27.04 -0.27 18.21
N ASN A 203 27.24 -1.20 17.28
CA ASN A 203 26.48 -2.46 17.19
C ASN A 203 26.83 -3.49 18.27
N TRP A 204 28.10 -3.54 18.71
CA TRP A 204 28.59 -4.43 19.77
C TRP A 204 27.89 -4.22 21.12
N ARG A 205 27.24 -3.07 21.28
CA ARG A 205 26.46 -2.74 22.46
C ARG A 205 25.14 -3.51 22.56
N LEU A 206 24.77 -4.25 21.52
CA LEU A 206 23.54 -5.05 21.45
C LEU A 206 23.88 -6.54 21.37
N SER A 207 23.70 -7.27 22.47
CA SER A 207 23.96 -8.72 22.51
C SER A 207 23.15 -9.53 21.51
N ALA A 208 21.96 -9.04 21.13
CA ALA A 208 21.11 -9.66 20.12
C ALA A 208 21.78 -9.74 18.74
N LEU A 209 22.78 -8.91 18.45
CA LEU A 209 23.49 -8.88 17.17
C LEU A 209 24.69 -9.83 17.11
N ASP A 210 25.15 -10.36 18.24
CA ASP A 210 26.39 -11.15 18.34
C ASP A 210 26.43 -12.39 17.44
N ARG A 211 25.26 -12.99 17.16
CA ARG A 211 25.16 -14.22 16.35
C ARG A 211 25.24 -13.98 14.85
N TYR A 212 25.22 -12.73 14.40
CA TYR A 212 25.16 -12.37 12.98
C TYR A 212 26.52 -11.89 12.48
N ALA A 213 26.82 -12.19 11.23
CA ALA A 213 27.92 -11.54 10.52
C ALA A 213 27.53 -10.09 10.22
N LEU A 214 28.18 -9.14 10.90
CA LEU A 214 28.01 -7.72 10.59
C LEU A 214 28.82 -7.40 9.33
N VAL A 215 28.12 -6.97 8.28
CA VAL A 215 28.71 -6.58 7.00
C VAL A 215 28.51 -5.10 6.74
N SER A 216 29.41 -4.53 5.96
CA SER A 216 29.44 -3.11 5.66
C SER A 216 29.65 -2.91 4.15
N ASN A 217 28.80 -2.11 3.52
CA ASN A 217 28.76 -1.94 2.06
C ASN A 217 28.45 -0.48 1.70
N SER A 218 28.92 -0.03 0.54
CA SER A 218 28.96 1.41 0.25
C SER A 218 27.63 2.06 -0.11
N ASP A 219 26.59 1.26 -0.40
CA ASP A 219 25.30 1.71 -0.97
C ASP A 219 25.53 2.68 -2.15
N ALA A 220 26.36 2.22 -3.10
CA ALA A 220 26.90 3.10 -4.12
C ALA A 220 25.86 3.46 -5.19
N HIS A 221 25.50 4.74 -5.24
CA HIS A 221 24.67 5.35 -6.28
C HIS A 221 25.51 6.01 -7.39
N SER A 222 26.84 5.92 -7.31
CA SER A 222 27.76 6.32 -8.37
C SER A 222 29.06 5.52 -8.30
N PRO A 223 29.72 5.23 -9.43
CA PRO A 223 30.92 4.38 -9.42
C PRO A 223 32.09 4.94 -8.59
N SER A 224 32.21 6.26 -8.47
CA SER A 224 33.28 6.89 -7.67
C SER A 224 33.08 6.75 -6.15
N LYS A 225 31.88 6.38 -5.71
CA LYS A 225 31.52 6.17 -4.30
C LYS A 225 31.62 4.70 -3.85
N LEU A 226 32.06 3.80 -4.74
CA LEU A 226 32.40 2.41 -4.38
C LEU A 226 33.46 2.37 -3.27
N GLY A 227 33.32 1.40 -2.37
CA GLY A 227 34.29 1.14 -1.30
C GLY A 227 34.38 2.23 -0.22
N ARG A 228 33.36 3.09 -0.06
CA ARG A 228 33.25 3.89 1.18
C ARG A 228 33.12 3.00 2.41
N GLU A 229 32.45 1.87 2.22
CA GLU A 229 32.34 0.76 3.15
C GLU A 229 32.60 -0.52 2.36
N ALA A 230 33.21 -1.51 3.00
CA ALA A 230 33.53 -2.79 2.38
C ALA A 230 33.80 -3.88 3.42
N ASN A 231 33.85 -5.13 2.95
CA ASN A 231 34.12 -6.31 3.76
C ASN A 231 35.50 -6.87 3.45
N LEU A 232 36.21 -7.33 4.48
CA LEU A 232 37.51 -8.00 4.35
C LEU A 232 37.29 -9.52 4.41
N LEU A 233 37.46 -10.18 3.27
CA LEU A 233 37.21 -11.60 3.11
C LEU A 233 38.51 -12.39 2.92
N ASP A 234 38.60 -13.55 3.53
CA ASP A 234 39.69 -14.51 3.41
C ASP A 234 39.08 -15.87 3.07
N LEU A 235 38.72 -16.02 1.81
CA LEU A 235 37.99 -17.17 1.30
C LEU A 235 38.97 -18.29 0.94
N PRO A 236 38.65 -19.57 1.24
CA PRO A 236 39.50 -20.71 0.86
C PRO A 236 39.62 -20.85 -0.66
N GLU A 237 38.57 -20.48 -1.38
CA GLU A 237 38.52 -20.35 -2.84
C GLU A 237 37.61 -19.17 -3.20
N LEU A 238 37.82 -18.60 -4.38
CA LEU A 238 36.97 -17.52 -4.87
C LEU A 238 35.73 -18.12 -5.54
N SER A 239 34.66 -18.32 -4.77
CA SER A 239 33.37 -18.85 -5.24
C SER A 239 32.20 -18.23 -4.48
N TYR A 240 31.00 -18.28 -5.07
CA TYR A 240 29.77 -17.86 -4.40
C TYR A 240 29.52 -18.68 -3.12
N ALA A 241 29.77 -19.98 -3.16
CA ALA A 241 29.58 -20.85 -1.99
C ALA A 241 30.50 -20.45 -0.82
N ALA A 242 31.76 -20.13 -1.10
CA ALA A 242 32.70 -19.64 -0.10
C ALA A 242 32.29 -18.26 0.47
N LEU A 243 31.81 -17.34 -0.40
CA LEU A 243 31.23 -16.07 0.04
C LEU A 243 30.02 -16.30 0.96
N ALA A 244 29.08 -17.14 0.54
CA ALA A 244 27.86 -17.45 1.31
C ALA A 244 28.19 -18.09 2.66
N GLY A 245 29.18 -18.99 2.72
CA GLY A 245 29.67 -19.57 3.97
C GLY A 245 30.28 -18.52 4.91
N ALA A 246 31.09 -17.59 4.38
CA ALA A 246 31.67 -16.50 5.16
C ALA A 246 30.60 -15.59 5.77
N LEU A 247 29.54 -15.29 5.00
CA LEU A 247 28.39 -14.50 5.46
C LEU A 247 27.46 -15.29 6.40
N ARG A 248 27.51 -16.63 6.38
CA ARG A 248 26.81 -17.51 7.33
C ARG A 248 27.53 -17.66 8.68
N GLY A 249 28.73 -17.12 8.81
CA GLY A 249 29.56 -17.26 10.01
C GLY A 249 30.39 -18.56 10.04
N GLU A 250 30.56 -19.25 8.91
CA GLU A 250 31.38 -20.47 8.79
C GLU A 250 32.89 -20.18 8.70
N GLY A 251 33.28 -18.92 8.92
CA GLY A 251 34.65 -18.41 8.78
C GLY A 251 34.91 -17.81 7.40
N GLY A 252 35.86 -16.87 7.33
CA GLY A 252 36.25 -16.18 6.10
C GLY A 252 36.00 -14.66 6.15
N LEU A 253 35.03 -14.17 6.91
CA LEU A 253 34.93 -12.74 7.22
C LEU A 253 36.00 -12.37 8.26
N ARG A 254 36.89 -11.44 7.91
CA ARG A 254 38.01 -11.01 8.77
C ARG A 254 37.81 -9.65 9.40
N GLY A 255 36.84 -8.87 8.92
CA GLY A 255 36.57 -7.52 9.38
C GLY A 255 35.89 -6.68 8.32
N THR A 256 35.68 -5.40 8.63
CA THR A 256 35.04 -4.43 7.75
C THR A 256 35.86 -3.15 7.62
N ILE A 257 35.67 -2.46 6.51
CA ILE A 257 36.09 -1.09 6.31
C ILE A 257 34.84 -0.23 6.48
N GLU A 258 34.91 0.73 7.40
CA GLU A 258 33.76 1.51 7.85
C GLU A 258 33.91 2.97 7.46
N PHE A 259 32.79 3.59 7.10
CA PHE A 259 32.68 5.03 7.00
C PHE A 259 32.52 5.63 8.41
N PHE A 260 32.83 6.92 8.59
CA PHE A 260 32.61 7.59 9.88
C PHE A 260 31.12 7.93 10.04
N PRO A 261 30.36 7.25 10.93
CA PRO A 261 28.93 7.48 11.07
C PRO A 261 28.62 8.92 11.53
N GLU A 262 29.57 9.59 12.20
CA GLU A 262 29.45 10.98 12.64
C GLU A 262 29.31 11.97 11.48
N GLU A 263 29.83 11.66 10.28
CA GLU A 263 29.62 12.51 9.10
C GLU A 263 28.18 12.43 8.60
N GLY A 264 27.43 11.40 9.02
CA GLY A 264 26.02 11.24 8.74
C GLY A 264 25.18 12.43 9.24
N LYS A 265 24.22 12.83 8.41
CA LYS A 265 23.30 13.96 8.66
C LYS A 265 22.49 13.92 9.96
N TYR A 266 22.35 12.73 10.53
CA TYR A 266 21.45 12.45 11.64
C TYR A 266 22.12 11.48 12.63
N HIS A 267 23.41 11.63 12.83
CA HIS A 267 24.14 10.79 13.78
C HIS A 267 23.70 11.12 15.21
N TYR A 268 23.79 12.39 15.59
CA TYR A 268 23.36 12.91 16.89
C TYR A 268 21.97 13.52 16.84
N ASP A 269 21.38 13.68 18.02
CA ASP A 269 20.13 14.38 18.18
C ASP A 269 20.32 15.86 17.91
N GLY A 270 19.32 16.53 17.36
CA GLY A 270 19.44 17.96 17.25
C GLY A 270 18.24 18.73 16.73
N HIS A 271 18.46 20.04 16.64
CA HIS A 271 17.51 21.00 16.13
C HIS A 271 18.26 22.08 15.34
N ARG A 272 18.26 21.93 14.02
CA ARG A 272 19.01 22.74 13.05
C ARG A 272 18.70 24.22 13.19
N SER A 273 17.42 24.59 13.30
CA SER A 273 17.02 26.00 13.38
C SER A 273 17.63 26.73 14.60
N CYS A 274 17.99 25.98 15.65
CA CYS A 274 18.66 26.51 16.84
C CYS A 274 20.15 26.17 16.89
N LYS A 275 20.70 25.52 15.85
CA LYS A 275 22.09 25.02 15.79
C LYS A 275 22.48 24.19 17.01
N LEU A 276 21.55 23.36 17.47
CA LEU A 276 21.71 22.57 18.68
C LEU A 276 21.98 21.11 18.28
N CYS A 277 23.16 20.61 18.65
CA CYS A 277 23.57 19.20 18.52
C CYS A 277 23.75 18.63 19.93
N LEU A 278 23.10 17.51 20.23
CA LEU A 278 23.07 16.91 21.57
C LEU A 278 23.38 15.42 21.50
N THR A 279 24.05 14.93 22.53
CA THR A 279 24.14 13.49 22.80
C THR A 279 22.78 12.94 23.26
N PRO A 280 22.53 11.62 23.13
CA PRO A 280 21.28 11.01 23.59
C PRO A 280 20.94 11.34 25.05
N ALA A 281 21.93 11.23 25.94
CA ALA A 281 21.79 11.53 27.36
C ALA A 281 21.49 13.02 27.65
N GLU A 282 21.89 13.95 26.78
CA GLU A 282 21.54 15.36 26.90
C GLU A 282 20.10 15.63 26.44
N THR A 283 19.67 14.97 25.37
CA THR A 283 18.28 15.03 24.89
C THR A 283 17.29 14.49 25.92
N GLU A 284 17.62 13.38 26.58
CA GLU A 284 16.81 12.85 27.68
C GLU A 284 16.72 13.82 28.86
N ARG A 285 17.86 14.42 29.25
CA ARG A 285 17.89 15.47 30.28
C ARG A 285 17.06 16.70 29.90
N ALA A 286 16.94 17.00 28.62
CA ALA A 286 16.09 18.07 28.09
C ALA A 286 14.61 17.66 27.89
N GLY A 287 14.24 16.42 28.25
CA GLY A 287 12.87 15.91 28.09
C GLY A 287 12.43 15.76 26.64
N GLY A 288 13.37 15.53 25.72
CA GLY A 288 13.10 15.38 24.28
C GLY A 288 12.68 16.69 23.57
N ARG A 289 12.88 17.85 24.21
CA ARG A 289 12.52 19.17 23.68
C ARG A 289 13.72 20.08 23.64
N CYS A 290 13.77 20.93 22.61
CA CYS A 290 14.83 21.89 22.40
C CYS A 290 14.82 22.92 23.56
N PRO A 291 15.90 23.06 24.34
CA PRO A 291 15.99 24.05 25.42
C PRO A 291 15.94 25.50 24.93
N VAL A 292 16.19 25.74 23.64
CA VAL A 292 16.18 27.09 23.04
C VAL A 292 14.77 27.53 22.66
N CYS A 293 13.97 26.66 22.04
CA CYS A 293 12.66 27.05 21.46
C CYS A 293 11.47 26.18 21.89
N GLY A 294 11.66 25.14 22.70
CA GLY A 294 10.62 24.24 23.22
C GLY A 294 10.03 23.23 22.22
N LYS A 295 10.44 23.27 20.94
CA LYS A 295 10.02 22.30 19.90
C LYS A 295 10.66 20.92 20.15
N LYS A 296 10.08 19.87 19.57
CA LYS A 296 10.61 18.51 19.66
C LYS A 296 11.98 18.40 18.97
N ILE A 297 12.91 17.68 19.56
CA ILE A 297 14.24 17.41 18.99
C ILE A 297 14.14 16.27 17.96
N THR A 298 14.87 16.39 16.86
CA THR A 298 15.04 15.30 15.88
C THR A 298 15.99 14.26 16.48
N ILE A 299 15.54 13.02 16.59
CA ILE A 299 16.30 11.91 17.17
C ILE A 299 17.27 11.35 16.13
N GLY A 300 18.54 11.22 16.50
CA GLY A 300 19.61 10.65 15.68
C GLY A 300 19.75 9.14 15.83
N VAL A 301 20.57 8.54 14.98
CA VAL A 301 20.84 7.10 14.98
C VAL A 301 21.50 6.64 16.27
N GLN A 302 22.44 7.42 16.82
CA GLN A 302 23.12 7.08 18.07
C GLN A 302 22.14 6.93 19.24
N HIS A 303 21.08 7.75 19.27
CA HIS A 303 20.06 7.66 20.30
C HIS A 303 19.26 6.35 20.19
N ARG A 304 18.94 5.93 18.96
CA ARG A 304 18.21 4.68 18.76
C ARG A 304 19.06 3.46 19.12
N VAL A 305 20.37 3.49 18.86
CA VAL A 305 21.31 2.49 19.37
C VAL A 305 21.32 2.49 20.91
N GLU A 306 21.40 3.66 21.55
CA GLU A 306 21.37 3.78 23.02
C GLU A 306 20.09 3.18 23.64
N GLN A 307 18.94 3.36 23.00
CA GLN A 307 17.66 2.82 23.47
C GLN A 307 17.61 1.29 23.45
N LEU A 308 18.28 0.66 22.49
CA LEU A 308 18.27 -0.79 22.30
C LEU A 308 19.50 -1.48 22.92
N ALA A 309 20.55 -0.73 23.22
CA ALA A 309 21.79 -1.24 23.79
C ALA A 309 21.56 -1.85 25.18
N ASP A 310 22.10 -3.05 25.38
CA ASP A 310 22.11 -3.75 26.66
C ASP A 310 23.52 -3.77 27.30
N ARG A 311 24.50 -3.13 26.66
CA ARG A 311 25.90 -3.02 27.10
C ARG A 311 26.40 -1.58 27.06
N ASP A 312 27.38 -1.31 27.92
CA ASP A 312 28.02 -0.01 28.04
C ASP A 312 28.79 0.39 26.76
N GLU A 313 28.92 1.70 26.54
CA GLU A 313 29.73 2.26 25.46
C GLU A 313 31.20 1.82 25.60
N GLY A 314 31.81 1.43 24.47
CA GLY A 314 33.18 0.91 24.43
C GLY A 314 33.33 -0.57 24.78
N PHE A 315 32.25 -1.31 25.00
CA PHE A 315 32.30 -2.76 25.16
C PHE A 315 32.77 -3.45 23.87
N THR A 316 33.65 -4.44 23.99
CA THR A 316 34.12 -5.27 22.87
C THR A 316 33.80 -6.75 23.15
N PRO A 317 32.92 -7.38 22.34
CA PRO A 317 32.56 -8.78 22.51
C PRO A 317 33.76 -9.72 22.33
N PRO A 318 33.79 -10.85 23.06
CA PRO A 318 34.79 -11.89 22.81
C PRO A 318 34.71 -12.40 21.36
N GLY A 319 35.82 -12.30 20.62
CA GLY A 319 35.86 -12.72 19.21
C GLY A 319 35.32 -11.68 18.22
N ALA A 320 35.08 -10.44 18.64
CA ALA A 320 34.74 -9.35 17.74
C ALA A 320 35.75 -9.21 16.60
N LEU A 321 35.24 -9.16 15.37
CA LEU A 321 36.07 -8.94 14.20
C LEU A 321 36.61 -7.50 14.19
N PRO A 322 37.86 -7.29 13.75
CA PRO A 322 38.41 -5.94 13.62
C PRO A 322 37.67 -5.13 12.55
N PHE A 323 37.76 -3.82 12.66
CA PHE A 323 37.26 -2.89 11.64
C PHE A 323 38.27 -1.76 11.43
N GLU A 324 38.21 -1.13 10.26
CA GLU A 324 39.06 0.00 9.89
C GLU A 324 38.20 1.19 9.47
N SER A 325 38.20 2.28 10.24
CA SER A 325 37.51 3.51 9.83
C SER A 325 38.37 4.29 8.83
N LEU A 326 37.91 4.37 7.58
CA LEU A 326 38.61 5.04 6.49
C LEU A 326 37.72 6.14 5.88
N ALA A 327 38.37 7.08 5.21
CA ALA A 327 37.71 8.06 4.34
C ALA A 327 38.25 7.89 2.92
N PRO A 328 37.44 8.17 1.87
CA PRO A 328 37.90 8.14 0.49
C PRO A 328 39.19 8.95 0.29
N LEU A 329 40.13 8.43 -0.49
CA LEU A 329 41.46 9.05 -0.61
C LEU A 329 41.41 10.51 -1.09
N CYS A 330 40.49 10.85 -1.99
CA CYS A 330 40.28 12.25 -2.39
C CYS A 330 39.88 13.16 -1.21
N GLU A 331 39.08 12.65 -0.27
CA GLU A 331 38.65 13.37 0.93
C GLU A 331 39.82 13.48 1.93
N VAL A 332 40.65 12.44 2.05
CA VAL A 332 41.89 12.47 2.85
C VAL A 332 42.90 13.49 2.31
N ILE A 333 43.13 13.51 0.99
CA ILE A 333 44.02 14.49 0.32
C ILE A 333 43.50 15.91 0.61
N ALA A 334 42.20 16.13 0.42
CA ALA A 334 41.55 17.41 0.66
C ALA A 334 41.67 17.87 2.11
N ALA A 335 41.36 17.00 3.07
CA ALA A 335 41.46 17.26 4.50
C ALA A 335 42.91 17.47 4.97
N SER A 336 43.89 16.90 4.26
CA SER A 336 45.32 17.04 4.60
C SER A 336 45.92 18.35 4.08
N VAL A 337 45.52 18.78 2.88
CA VAL A 337 46.09 19.97 2.21
C VAL A 337 45.21 21.22 2.40
N GLY A 338 43.98 21.07 2.88
CA GLY A 338 43.03 22.18 3.07
C GLY A 338 42.40 22.67 1.77
N ILE A 339 42.15 21.76 0.84
CA ILE A 339 41.50 22.03 -0.46
C ILE A 339 40.14 21.32 -0.54
N SER A 340 39.32 21.64 -1.53
CA SER A 340 38.07 20.92 -1.77
C SER A 340 38.32 19.54 -2.38
N ALA A 341 37.66 18.50 -1.86
CA ALA A 341 37.70 17.13 -2.39
C ALA A 341 37.14 17.02 -3.82
N ALA A 342 36.23 17.92 -4.20
CA ALA A 342 35.70 18.02 -5.57
C ALA A 342 36.58 18.88 -6.50
N GLY A 343 37.69 19.42 -5.99
CA GLY A 343 38.58 20.31 -6.74
C GLY A 343 39.50 19.55 -7.70
N THR A 344 39.86 20.20 -8.82
CA THR A 344 40.77 19.65 -9.84
C THR A 344 42.15 19.29 -9.29
N LYS A 345 42.64 20.03 -8.28
CA LYS A 345 43.92 19.76 -7.60
C LYS A 345 43.90 18.44 -6.83
N ALA A 346 42.82 18.16 -6.09
CA ALA A 346 42.66 16.91 -5.34
C ALA A 346 42.55 15.72 -6.31
N ALA A 347 41.77 15.87 -7.38
CA ALA A 347 41.66 14.85 -8.43
C ALA A 347 43.00 14.57 -9.13
N ALA A 348 43.78 15.61 -9.47
CA ALA A 348 45.10 15.43 -10.07
C ALA A 348 46.08 14.70 -9.14
N GLN A 349 46.10 15.05 -7.85
CA GLN A 349 46.91 14.36 -6.85
C GLN A 349 46.48 12.91 -6.67
N TYR A 350 45.18 12.65 -6.64
CA TYR A 350 44.61 11.30 -6.57
C TYR A 350 45.06 10.43 -7.76
N GLU A 351 44.93 10.92 -9.00
CA GLU A 351 45.39 10.22 -10.20
C GLU A 351 46.91 10.00 -10.23
N GLN A 352 47.69 10.91 -9.66
CA GLN A 352 49.13 10.72 -9.52
C GLN A 352 49.45 9.61 -8.52
N MET A 353 48.83 9.64 -7.34
CA MET A 353 49.05 8.63 -6.31
C MET A 353 48.65 7.23 -6.80
N LEU A 354 47.53 7.09 -7.51
CA LEU A 354 47.16 5.80 -8.09
C LEU A 354 48.19 5.25 -9.08
N ARG A 355 48.72 6.12 -9.97
CA ARG A 355 49.73 5.73 -10.96
C ARG A 355 51.06 5.30 -10.33
N GLU A 356 51.48 5.95 -9.26
CA GLU A 356 52.81 5.73 -8.66
C GLU A 356 52.81 4.74 -7.50
N LEU A 357 51.71 4.65 -6.75
CA LEU A 357 51.61 3.86 -5.51
C LEU A 357 50.61 2.69 -5.60
N GLY A 358 49.76 2.64 -6.64
CA GLY A 358 48.78 1.59 -6.85
C GLY A 358 47.37 1.92 -6.31
N PRO A 359 46.50 0.91 -6.14
CA PRO A 359 45.09 1.13 -5.81
C PRO A 359 44.84 1.86 -4.49
N GLU A 360 43.69 2.53 -4.37
CA GLU A 360 43.31 3.37 -3.23
C GLU A 360 43.43 2.65 -1.88
N PHE A 361 42.89 1.43 -1.76
CA PHE A 361 42.95 0.70 -0.49
C PHE A 361 44.37 0.32 -0.10
N SER A 362 45.24 -0.02 -1.07
CA SER A 362 46.65 -0.25 -0.78
C SER A 362 47.31 1.04 -0.25
N ILE A 363 47.04 2.19 -0.86
CA ILE A 363 47.55 3.49 -0.39
C ILE A 363 47.05 3.81 1.02
N LEU A 364 45.76 3.62 1.29
CA LEU A 364 45.16 3.98 2.58
C LEU A 364 45.57 3.04 3.71
N ARG A 365 45.91 1.78 3.42
CA ARG A 365 46.08 0.72 4.43
C ARG A 365 47.51 0.19 4.54
N GLU A 366 48.17 -0.05 3.42
CA GLU A 366 49.37 -0.89 3.34
C GLU A 366 50.65 -0.09 3.06
N ILE A 367 50.61 0.84 2.09
CA ILE A 367 51.81 1.55 1.62
C ILE A 367 52.45 2.35 2.76
N PRO A 368 53.79 2.27 2.96
CA PRO A 368 54.47 3.02 4.02
C PRO A 368 54.31 4.55 3.88
N PRO A 369 54.11 5.29 4.99
CA PRO A 369 53.99 6.75 4.93
C PRO A 369 55.15 7.47 4.24
N GLU A 370 56.36 6.92 4.30
CA GLU A 370 57.57 7.46 3.66
C GLU A 370 57.47 7.46 2.13
N GLU A 371 56.86 6.41 1.56
CA GLU A 371 56.62 6.31 0.12
C GLU A 371 55.50 7.26 -0.32
N ILE A 372 54.46 7.40 0.51
CA ILE A 372 53.36 8.35 0.30
C ILE A 372 53.91 9.78 0.33
N GLU A 373 54.78 10.10 1.28
CA GLU A 373 55.40 11.43 1.41
C GLU A 373 56.18 11.81 0.16
N ARG A 374 56.92 10.86 -0.44
CA ARG A 374 57.68 11.10 -1.67
C ARG A 374 56.78 11.50 -2.85
N VAL A 375 55.55 11.00 -2.92
CA VAL A 375 54.63 11.21 -4.06
C VAL A 375 53.63 12.35 -3.80
N ALA A 376 53.14 12.47 -2.58
CA ALA A 376 52.03 13.37 -2.21
C ALA A 376 52.39 14.43 -1.15
N GLY A 377 53.63 14.43 -0.68
CA GLY A 377 54.13 15.38 0.30
C GLY A 377 53.80 15.02 1.76
N PRO A 378 54.42 15.74 2.71
CA PRO A 378 54.37 15.41 4.14
C PRO A 378 52.97 15.56 4.75
N CYS A 379 52.17 16.52 4.28
CA CYS A 379 50.82 16.72 4.81
C CYS A 379 49.90 15.52 4.52
N VAL A 380 49.93 14.98 3.29
CA VAL A 380 49.09 13.82 2.91
C VAL A 380 49.57 12.55 3.61
N ALA A 381 50.89 12.35 3.71
CA ALA A 381 51.47 11.23 4.45
C ALA A 381 51.08 11.24 5.94
N GLU A 382 51.18 12.40 6.60
CA GLU A 382 50.76 12.56 7.99
C GLU A 382 49.25 12.39 8.15
N GLY A 383 48.45 12.89 7.21
CA GLY A 383 46.99 12.69 7.18
C GLY A 383 46.60 11.22 7.14
N ILE A 384 47.21 10.43 6.23
CA ILE A 384 46.98 8.98 6.15
C ILE A 384 47.48 8.28 7.41
N ARG A 385 48.65 8.66 7.95
CA ARG A 385 49.17 8.09 9.20
C ARG A 385 48.25 8.34 10.39
N ARG A 386 47.63 9.51 10.49
CA ARG A 386 46.64 9.84 11.53
C ARG A 386 45.34 9.07 11.35
N LEU A 387 44.87 8.94 10.11
CA LEU A 387 43.70 8.14 9.77
C LEU A 387 43.90 6.67 10.21
N ARG A 388 45.02 6.04 9.82
CA ARG A 388 45.37 4.67 10.23
C ARG A 388 45.48 4.49 11.76
N ALA A 389 45.89 5.54 12.47
CA ALA A 389 45.99 5.53 13.93
C ALA A 389 44.67 5.89 14.64
N GLY A 390 43.57 6.11 13.91
CA GLY A 390 42.29 6.55 14.46
C GLY A 390 42.31 7.96 15.08
N ARG A 391 43.37 8.76 14.83
CA ARG A 391 43.53 10.12 15.37
C ARG A 391 42.84 11.14 14.47
N VAL A 392 41.51 11.10 14.48
CA VAL A 392 40.63 11.95 13.65
C VAL A 392 39.74 12.79 14.57
N GLN A 393 39.68 14.11 14.35
CA GLN A 393 38.69 14.96 15.03
C GLN A 393 37.35 14.85 14.29
N ARG A 394 36.28 14.59 15.03
CA ARG A 394 34.93 14.34 14.50
C ARG A 394 33.97 15.40 15.02
N THR A 395 33.25 16.05 14.14
CA THR A 395 32.10 16.90 14.48
C THR A 395 30.84 16.19 13.97
N PRO A 396 29.96 15.70 14.86
CA PRO A 396 28.81 14.89 14.45
C PRO A 396 27.75 15.74 13.74
N GLY A 397 27.17 15.16 12.69
CA GLY A 397 26.00 15.71 12.01
C GLY A 397 24.72 15.52 12.81
N TYR A 398 23.75 16.42 12.59
CA TYR A 398 22.47 16.43 13.29
C TYR A 398 21.40 17.14 12.45
N ASP A 399 20.14 16.71 12.60
CA ASP A 399 18.96 17.33 11.97
C ASP A 399 19.19 17.75 10.50
N GLY A 400 19.76 16.82 9.72
CA GLY A 400 20.03 16.94 8.29
C GLY A 400 21.33 17.65 7.91
N GLU A 401 22.06 18.23 8.87
CA GLU A 401 23.39 18.83 8.65
C GLU A 401 24.45 17.73 8.67
N TYR A 402 25.30 17.67 7.65
CA TYR A 402 26.42 16.72 7.62
C TYR A 402 27.44 17.04 8.71
N GLY A 403 27.98 16.00 9.32
CA GLY A 403 29.16 16.12 10.17
C GLY A 403 30.41 16.39 9.35
N THR A 404 31.53 16.60 10.03
CA THR A 404 32.83 16.78 9.38
C THR A 404 33.93 16.04 10.14
N ILE A 405 34.87 15.48 9.37
CA ILE A 405 36.14 14.97 9.90
C ILE A 405 37.29 15.91 9.58
N SER A 406 38.24 16.01 10.50
CA SER A 406 39.48 16.76 10.31
C SER A 406 40.69 15.94 10.75
N LEU A 407 41.73 15.91 9.91
CA LEU A 407 42.97 15.15 10.14
C LEU A 407 44.12 16.02 10.66
N LEU A 408 44.19 17.28 10.23
CA LEU A 408 45.25 18.22 10.56
C LEU A 408 44.66 19.58 10.90
N GLU A 409 45.18 20.23 11.94
CA GLU A 409 44.83 21.61 12.26
C GLU A 409 45.50 22.58 11.26
N PRO A 410 44.91 23.76 11.00
CA PRO A 410 45.48 24.73 10.05
C PRO A 410 46.96 25.08 10.33
N ALA A 411 47.34 25.26 11.60
CA ALA A 411 48.71 25.57 12.00
C ALA A 411 49.69 24.41 11.72
N GLU A 412 49.23 23.16 11.79
CA GLU A 412 50.04 21.98 11.49
C GLU A 412 50.27 21.82 9.98
N ARG A 413 49.26 22.18 9.15
CA ARG A 413 49.39 22.18 7.69
C ARG A 413 50.44 23.19 7.22
N GLU A 414 50.49 24.37 7.84
CA GLU A 414 51.49 25.40 7.54
C GLU A 414 52.90 24.96 7.96
N ALA A 415 53.04 24.34 9.13
CA ALA A 415 54.32 23.83 9.63
C ALA A 415 54.88 22.68 8.78
N LEU A 416 54.03 21.75 8.33
CA LEU A 416 54.41 20.63 7.46
C LEU A 416 54.56 21.04 5.99
N GLY A 417 53.83 22.07 5.54
CA GLY A 417 53.86 22.60 4.18
C GLY A 417 55.06 23.49 3.83
N GLY A 418 55.98 23.72 4.78
CA GLY A 418 57.26 24.40 4.53
C GLY A 418 57.23 25.93 4.54
N GLN A 419 56.15 26.58 5.01
CA GLN A 419 56.17 28.03 5.26
C GLN A 419 56.75 28.31 6.66
N ILE A 420 58.06 28.56 6.72
CA ILE A 420 58.73 29.04 7.94
C ILE A 420 58.27 30.48 8.21
N SER A 421 57.31 30.68 9.10
CA SER A 421 57.04 32.01 9.67
C SER A 421 58.14 32.35 10.67
N LEU A 422 58.98 33.28 10.28
CA LEU A 422 60.20 33.71 10.95
C LEU A 422 59.91 34.72 12.08
N PHE A 423 59.01 34.39 13.03
CA PHE A 423 58.88 35.14 14.28
C PHE A 423 58.51 34.21 15.44
N GLY A 424 59.45 34.08 16.36
CA GLY A 424 59.35 33.20 17.53
C GLY A 424 58.33 33.66 18.56
N GLY A 425 57.81 32.68 19.28
CA GLY A 425 57.05 32.88 20.51
C GLY A 425 56.49 31.54 20.98
N THR A 426 57.13 30.92 21.96
CA THR A 426 56.59 29.77 22.71
C THR A 426 55.41 30.20 23.57
N PRO A 427 54.33 29.40 23.59
CA PRO A 427 53.59 29.14 24.82
C PRO A 427 53.35 27.62 24.96
N GLY A 428 53.75 26.92 26.01
CA GLY A 428 53.51 27.23 27.42
C GLY A 428 52.59 26.14 27.97
N GLU A 429 53.18 25.11 28.59
CA GLU A 429 52.46 24.04 29.30
C GLU A 429 51.44 24.61 30.29
N LYS A 430 50.20 24.12 30.26
CA LYS A 430 49.32 24.11 31.45
C LYS A 430 48.60 22.77 31.59
N ARG A 431 49.01 22.05 32.64
CA ARG A 431 48.35 20.89 33.22
C ARG A 431 47.00 21.25 33.85
N ALA A 432 46.03 20.36 33.60
CA ALA A 432 45.16 19.65 34.54
C ALA A 432 44.09 20.36 35.40
N ALA A 433 42.90 19.74 35.30
CA ALA A 433 41.94 19.37 36.35
C ALA A 433 40.97 20.43 36.90
N LYS A 434 39.68 20.21 36.59
CA LYS A 434 38.57 20.44 37.51
C LYS A 434 37.70 19.18 37.60
N SER A 435 37.90 18.45 38.69
CA SER A 435 37.00 17.40 39.18
C SER A 435 35.69 18.03 39.67
N VAL A 436 34.55 17.59 39.13
CA VAL A 436 33.25 17.80 39.78
C VAL A 436 32.82 16.46 40.39
N LYS A 437 32.73 16.45 41.72
CA LYS A 437 32.30 15.30 42.52
C LYS A 437 30.85 14.95 42.20
N ALA A 438 30.61 13.77 41.64
CA ALA A 438 29.29 13.15 41.57
C ALA A 438 28.88 12.65 42.97
N ALA A 439 27.81 13.22 43.52
CA ALA A 439 27.16 12.71 44.71
C ALA A 439 26.32 11.49 44.33
N ARG A 440 26.70 10.31 44.83
CA ARG A 440 25.91 9.07 44.79
C ARG A 440 24.68 9.24 45.69
N ALA A 441 23.49 9.13 45.11
CA ALA A 441 22.24 8.87 45.83
C ALA A 441 21.78 7.43 45.50
N PRO A 442 21.21 6.67 46.45
CA PRO A 442 20.88 5.28 46.25
C PRO A 442 19.61 5.14 45.40
N ARG A 443 19.69 4.39 44.29
CA ARG A 443 18.51 3.91 43.56
C ARG A 443 17.80 2.86 44.44
N LYS A 444 16.62 3.19 44.95
CA LYS A 444 15.66 2.19 45.46
C LYS A 444 15.11 1.42 44.27
N ALA A 445 15.22 0.10 44.33
CA ALA A 445 14.52 -0.83 43.44
C ALA A 445 13.02 -0.52 43.46
N ARG A 446 12.43 -0.29 42.28
CA ARG A 446 10.99 -0.44 42.08
C ARG A 446 10.81 -1.74 41.32
N ALA A 447 10.21 -2.70 42.02
CA ALA A 447 9.78 -3.97 41.47
C ALA A 447 8.81 -3.74 40.31
N ASP A 448 9.02 -4.50 39.25
CA ASP A 448 8.10 -4.70 38.15
C ASP A 448 6.77 -5.23 38.70
N ILE A 449 5.70 -4.46 38.49
CA ILE A 449 4.35 -5.02 38.53
C ILE A 449 4.10 -5.53 37.11
N VAL A 450 4.34 -6.81 36.92
CA VAL A 450 3.77 -7.57 35.81
C VAL A 450 2.26 -7.51 36.00
N GLN A 451 1.58 -6.66 35.23
CA GLN A 451 0.13 -6.78 35.08
C GLN A 451 -0.14 -7.98 34.20
N GLU A 452 -0.68 -9.04 34.82
CA GLU A 452 -1.34 -10.13 34.11
C GLU A 452 -2.43 -9.55 33.20
N PRO A 453 -2.69 -10.15 32.02
CA PRO A 453 -3.74 -9.71 31.13
C PRO A 453 -5.09 -9.81 31.86
N GLU A 454 -5.74 -8.66 32.07
CA GLU A 454 -7.09 -8.62 32.61
C GLU A 454 -8.04 -9.46 31.71
N PRO A 455 -9.01 -10.18 32.30
CA PRO A 455 -10.05 -10.86 31.53
C PRO A 455 -10.81 -9.84 30.67
N PRO A 456 -11.33 -10.23 29.49
CA PRO A 456 -11.99 -9.29 28.59
C PRO A 456 -13.17 -8.61 29.32
N ALA A 457 -13.04 -7.29 29.50
CA ALA A 457 -14.07 -6.47 30.12
C ALA A 457 -15.39 -6.59 29.35
N ASP A 458 -16.51 -6.53 30.09
CA ASP A 458 -17.88 -6.52 29.56
C ASP A 458 -18.02 -5.54 28.37
N PRO A 459 -18.32 -6.01 27.14
CA PRO A 459 -18.39 -5.16 25.96
C PRO A 459 -19.52 -4.11 25.96
N LEU A 460 -20.53 -4.24 26.83
CA LEU A 460 -21.51 -3.17 27.07
C LEU A 460 -20.86 -1.92 27.70
N ALA A 461 -19.70 -2.07 28.35
CA ALA A 461 -18.91 -0.96 28.87
C ALA A 461 -18.26 -0.12 27.75
N GLN A 462 -18.02 -0.70 26.57
CA GLN A 462 -17.36 -0.04 25.44
C GLN A 462 -18.32 0.72 24.49
N LEU A 463 -19.63 0.68 24.75
CA LEU A 463 -20.62 1.47 24.03
C LEU A 463 -20.82 2.82 24.73
N ASN A 464 -21.09 3.88 23.97
CA ASN A 464 -21.52 5.13 24.59
C ASN A 464 -22.99 5.05 25.05
N GLU A 465 -23.45 6.07 25.78
CA GLU A 465 -24.81 6.11 26.34
C GLU A 465 -25.91 5.93 25.28
N ARG A 466 -25.82 6.63 24.14
CA ARG A 466 -26.81 6.54 23.05
C ARG A 466 -26.77 5.20 22.32
N GLN A 467 -25.59 4.60 22.18
CA GLN A 467 -25.45 3.25 21.63
C GLN A 467 -26.05 2.21 22.57
N ARG A 468 -25.83 2.34 23.89
CA ARG A 468 -26.48 1.48 24.90
C ARG A 468 -27.99 1.65 24.89
N GLU A 469 -28.48 2.88 24.77
CA GLU A 469 -29.91 3.19 24.61
C GLU A 469 -30.50 2.44 23.40
N ALA A 470 -29.84 2.52 22.24
CA ALA A 470 -30.26 1.84 21.01
C ALA A 470 -30.22 0.31 21.12
N VAL A 471 -29.20 -0.25 21.79
CA VAL A 471 -29.11 -1.69 22.04
C VAL A 471 -30.25 -2.13 22.96
N ALA A 472 -30.43 -1.45 24.09
CA ALA A 472 -31.40 -1.81 25.14
C ALA A 472 -32.88 -1.55 24.74
N ALA A 473 -33.14 -0.73 23.73
CA ALA A 473 -34.50 -0.41 23.26
C ALA A 473 -35.34 -1.68 22.98
N GLN A 474 -36.54 -1.71 23.56
CA GLN A 474 -37.49 -2.85 23.51
C GLN A 474 -38.79 -2.51 22.76
N GLU A 475 -38.93 -1.28 22.30
CA GLU A 475 -40.07 -0.82 21.52
C GLU A 475 -40.22 -1.66 20.25
N ARG A 476 -41.47 -1.81 19.80
CA ARG A 476 -41.80 -2.61 18.61
C ARG A 476 -41.09 -2.10 17.36
N ALA A 477 -40.92 -0.79 17.23
CA ALA A 477 -40.20 -0.17 16.13
C ALA A 477 -39.20 0.83 16.70
N VAL A 478 -37.94 0.72 16.27
CA VAL A 478 -36.85 1.61 16.67
C VAL A 478 -36.13 2.08 15.41
N ALA A 479 -35.96 3.40 15.27
CA ALA A 479 -35.17 4.01 14.21
C ALA A 479 -33.96 4.72 14.79
N VAL A 480 -32.76 4.28 14.38
CA VAL A 480 -31.50 4.86 14.81
C VAL A 480 -30.92 5.70 13.68
N VAL A 481 -30.89 7.02 13.88
CA VAL A 481 -30.23 7.96 12.98
C VAL A 481 -28.76 8.07 13.40
N ALA A 482 -27.87 7.60 12.54
CA ALA A 482 -26.48 7.39 12.88
C ALA A 482 -25.58 7.88 11.74
N GLY A 483 -25.04 9.08 11.90
CA GLY A 483 -24.13 9.70 10.94
C GLY A 483 -22.87 8.88 10.65
N PRO A 484 -22.04 9.28 9.68
CA PRO A 484 -20.80 8.59 9.38
C PRO A 484 -19.91 8.49 10.62
N GLY A 485 -19.24 7.36 10.80
CA GLY A 485 -18.30 7.16 11.92
C GLY A 485 -18.90 7.08 13.32
N THR A 486 -20.24 7.00 13.46
CA THR A 486 -20.92 6.92 14.77
C THR A 486 -21.03 5.51 15.34
N GLY A 487 -20.56 4.49 14.61
CA GLY A 487 -20.54 3.10 15.04
C GLY A 487 -21.78 2.28 14.70
N LYS A 488 -22.49 2.56 13.58
CA LYS A 488 -23.67 1.81 13.09
C LYS A 488 -23.53 0.29 13.22
N THR A 489 -22.51 -0.27 12.58
CA THR A 489 -22.25 -1.73 12.59
C THR A 489 -21.93 -2.25 13.98
N LYS A 490 -21.21 -1.47 14.81
CA LYS A 490 -20.93 -1.83 16.22
C LYS A 490 -22.23 -1.94 17.02
N THR A 491 -23.14 -0.98 16.85
CA THR A 491 -24.46 -0.97 17.50
C THR A 491 -25.33 -2.16 17.04
N LEU A 492 -25.36 -2.47 15.74
CA LEU A 492 -26.12 -3.61 15.19
C LEU A 492 -25.61 -4.95 15.74
N VAL A 493 -24.31 -5.19 15.66
CA VAL A 493 -23.68 -6.42 16.19
C VAL A 493 -23.95 -6.54 17.68
N ALA A 494 -23.83 -5.43 18.41
CA ALA A 494 -24.09 -5.43 19.85
C ALA A 494 -25.55 -5.72 20.19
N ARG A 495 -26.51 -5.22 19.40
CA ARG A 495 -27.93 -5.51 19.56
C ARG A 495 -28.24 -6.97 19.30
N ILE A 496 -27.76 -7.55 18.21
CA ILE A 496 -28.01 -8.96 17.89
C ILE A 496 -27.46 -9.87 18.99
N ALA A 497 -26.26 -9.58 19.48
CA ALA A 497 -25.67 -10.36 20.55
C ALA A 497 -26.42 -10.20 21.87
N ASP A 498 -26.84 -8.98 22.26
CA ASP A 498 -27.69 -8.77 23.44
C ASP A 498 -29.02 -9.52 23.36
N MET A 499 -29.64 -9.56 22.17
CA MET A 499 -30.86 -10.32 21.93
C MET A 499 -30.67 -11.82 22.18
N ILE A 500 -29.53 -12.38 21.81
CA ILE A 500 -29.22 -13.81 21.99
C ILE A 500 -28.79 -14.10 23.42
N GLU A 501 -27.81 -13.35 23.93
CA GLU A 501 -27.11 -13.60 25.20
C GLU A 501 -27.97 -13.19 26.41
N ALA A 502 -28.50 -11.97 26.40
CA ALA A 502 -29.22 -11.40 27.54
C ALA A 502 -30.73 -11.68 27.49
N ARG A 503 -31.33 -11.66 26.30
CA ARG A 503 -32.79 -11.84 26.13
C ARG A 503 -33.20 -13.27 25.75
N GLY A 504 -32.25 -14.16 25.46
CA GLY A 504 -32.53 -15.55 25.13
C GLY A 504 -33.30 -15.75 23.82
N ILE A 505 -33.23 -14.81 22.87
CA ILE A 505 -33.89 -14.90 21.57
C ILE A 505 -33.15 -15.93 20.71
N LYS A 506 -33.91 -16.84 20.09
CA LYS A 506 -33.34 -17.88 19.23
C LYS A 506 -32.74 -17.23 17.97
N PRO A 507 -31.51 -17.57 17.56
CA PRO A 507 -30.91 -16.96 16.37
C PRO A 507 -31.72 -17.20 15.08
N ALA A 508 -32.48 -18.31 14.99
CA ALA A 508 -33.36 -18.58 13.85
C ALA A 508 -34.53 -17.58 13.69
N GLU A 509 -34.83 -16.78 14.71
CA GLU A 509 -35.89 -15.76 14.72
C GLU A 509 -35.36 -14.35 14.34
N ILE A 510 -34.05 -14.21 14.12
CA ILE A 510 -33.38 -12.93 13.87
C ILE A 510 -32.94 -12.86 12.41
N THR A 511 -33.35 -11.78 11.74
CA THR A 511 -32.93 -11.43 10.39
C THR A 511 -32.26 -10.05 10.39
N ALA A 512 -31.04 -9.96 9.84
CA ALA A 512 -30.34 -8.71 9.61
C ALA A 512 -30.12 -8.49 8.10
N VAL A 513 -30.66 -7.40 7.58
CA VAL A 513 -30.56 -7.01 6.18
C VAL A 513 -29.49 -5.93 6.04
N THR A 514 -28.52 -6.15 5.16
CA THR A 514 -27.45 -5.19 4.86
C THR A 514 -27.53 -4.71 3.41
N PHE A 515 -26.86 -3.60 3.10
CA PHE A 515 -26.84 -3.10 1.72
C PHE A 515 -25.93 -3.94 0.80
N THR A 516 -24.79 -4.42 1.29
CA THR A 516 -23.81 -5.20 0.49
C THR A 516 -23.47 -6.55 1.13
N ASN A 517 -23.04 -7.51 0.31
CA ASN A 517 -22.64 -8.85 0.75
C ASN A 517 -21.42 -8.79 1.68
N LYS A 518 -20.45 -7.91 1.39
CA LYS A 518 -19.30 -7.69 2.29
C LYS A 518 -19.72 -7.21 3.68
N ALA A 519 -20.71 -6.32 3.79
CA ALA A 519 -21.22 -5.89 5.10
C ALA A 519 -21.89 -7.05 5.86
N ALA A 520 -22.61 -7.93 5.16
CA ALA A 520 -23.19 -9.12 5.75
C ALA A 520 -22.11 -10.07 6.28
N SER A 521 -21.06 -10.34 5.48
CA SER A 521 -19.93 -11.18 5.87
C SER A 521 -19.16 -10.61 7.08
N GLU A 522 -18.81 -9.32 7.05
CA GLU A 522 -18.14 -8.64 8.17
C GLU A 522 -18.99 -8.67 9.46
N MET A 523 -20.31 -8.49 9.35
CA MET A 523 -21.23 -8.59 10.48
C MET A 523 -21.26 -10.00 11.05
N LEU A 524 -21.33 -11.03 10.19
CA LEU A 524 -21.28 -12.43 10.60
C LEU A 524 -19.96 -12.79 11.28
N GLU A 525 -18.82 -12.35 10.77
CA GLU A 525 -17.51 -12.57 11.38
C GLU A 525 -17.42 -11.96 12.79
N ARG A 526 -17.87 -10.71 12.94
CA ARG A 526 -17.91 -10.04 14.26
C ARG A 526 -18.84 -10.78 15.23
N LEU A 527 -19.99 -11.27 14.77
CA LEU A 527 -20.89 -12.08 15.59
C LEU A 527 -20.29 -13.45 15.93
N GLN A 528 -19.55 -14.08 15.02
CA GLN A 528 -18.86 -15.35 15.29
C GLN A 528 -17.81 -15.21 16.39
N GLN A 529 -17.00 -14.15 16.31
CA GLN A 529 -16.01 -13.82 17.33
C GLN A 529 -16.65 -13.57 18.69
N ARG A 530 -17.79 -12.86 18.71
CA ARG A 530 -18.51 -12.55 19.95
C ARG A 530 -19.24 -13.74 20.57
N LEU A 531 -19.98 -14.52 19.77
CA LEU A 531 -20.86 -15.58 20.26
C LEU A 531 -20.15 -16.95 20.43
N GLY A 532 -18.82 -17.00 20.34
CA GLY A 532 -18.04 -18.22 20.61
C GLY A 532 -18.10 -19.29 19.51
N GLY A 533 -18.20 -18.89 18.23
CA GLY A 533 -17.94 -19.78 17.08
C GLY A 533 -19.08 -19.97 16.07
N LYS A 534 -18.76 -20.63 14.95
CA LYS A 534 -19.62 -20.77 13.74
C LYS A 534 -21.00 -21.39 13.99
N ARG A 535 -21.18 -22.16 15.07
CA ARG A 535 -22.44 -22.85 15.36
C ARG A 535 -23.53 -21.89 15.83
N ALA A 536 -23.18 -20.81 16.54
CA ALA A 536 -24.13 -19.85 17.10
C ALA A 536 -24.80 -18.97 16.03
N VAL A 537 -24.05 -18.62 14.98
CA VAL A 537 -24.53 -17.76 13.88
C VAL A 537 -25.16 -18.53 12.72
N ARG A 538 -24.99 -19.86 12.62
CA ARG A 538 -25.40 -20.65 11.44
C ARG A 538 -26.91 -20.55 11.14
N SER A 539 -27.74 -20.38 12.16
CA SER A 539 -29.18 -20.23 12.01
C SER A 539 -29.66 -18.78 11.86
N LEU A 540 -28.78 -17.78 11.99
CA LEU A 540 -29.13 -16.39 11.71
C LEU A 540 -29.38 -16.20 10.22
N THR A 541 -30.33 -15.34 9.87
CA THR A 541 -30.43 -14.82 8.52
C THR A 541 -29.69 -13.49 8.43
N VAL A 542 -28.57 -13.45 7.72
CA VAL A 542 -27.85 -12.21 7.42
C VAL A 542 -27.55 -12.15 5.93
N GLY A 543 -27.89 -11.05 5.27
CA GLY A 543 -27.65 -10.89 3.84
C GLY A 543 -28.24 -9.59 3.28
N THR A 544 -28.06 -9.38 1.98
CA THR A 544 -28.75 -8.31 1.24
C THR A 544 -30.19 -8.70 0.92
N PHE A 545 -31.04 -7.71 0.61
CA PHE A 545 -32.41 -7.95 0.13
C PHE A 545 -32.45 -9.01 -0.97
N HIS A 546 -31.62 -8.85 -2.01
CA HIS A 546 -31.55 -9.80 -3.12
C HIS A 546 -31.07 -11.18 -2.67
N SER A 547 -30.02 -11.29 -1.86
CA SER A 547 -29.53 -12.60 -1.41
C SER A 547 -30.56 -13.35 -0.55
N ILE A 548 -31.33 -12.63 0.28
CA ILE A 548 -32.38 -13.19 1.12
C ILE A 548 -33.56 -13.64 0.24
N CYS A 549 -34.03 -12.79 -0.67
CA CYS A 549 -35.10 -13.12 -1.62
C CYS A 549 -34.73 -14.32 -2.50
N LEU A 550 -33.51 -14.36 -3.04
CA LEU A 550 -33.00 -15.50 -3.82
C LEU A 550 -33.06 -16.78 -3.02
N ARG A 551 -32.55 -16.77 -1.79
CA ARG A 551 -32.60 -17.95 -0.92
C ARG A 551 -34.03 -18.41 -0.63
N LEU A 552 -34.95 -17.48 -0.34
CA LEU A 552 -36.36 -17.81 -0.07
C LEU A 552 -37.06 -18.40 -1.30
N LEU A 553 -36.86 -17.79 -2.47
CA LEU A 553 -37.43 -18.29 -3.72
C LEU A 553 -36.82 -19.63 -4.10
N THR A 554 -35.51 -19.83 -3.91
CA THR A 554 -34.85 -21.10 -4.18
C THR A 554 -35.33 -22.23 -3.28
N GLU A 555 -35.58 -21.94 -1.99
CA GLU A 555 -36.18 -22.91 -1.06
C GLU A 555 -37.59 -23.37 -1.52
N ARG A 556 -38.34 -22.52 -2.25
CA ARG A 556 -39.72 -22.80 -2.67
C ARG A 556 -39.85 -23.36 -4.08
N ARG A 557 -39.15 -22.75 -5.04
CA ARG A 557 -39.29 -23.02 -6.49
C ARG A 557 -38.15 -23.88 -7.05
N GLY A 558 -37.12 -24.18 -6.25
CA GLY A 558 -35.89 -24.81 -6.73
C GLY A 558 -34.93 -23.77 -7.32
N GLU A 559 -33.97 -24.19 -8.13
CA GLU A 559 -32.96 -23.28 -8.70
C GLU A 559 -33.58 -22.13 -9.51
N ILE A 560 -33.10 -20.91 -9.28
CA ILE A 560 -33.54 -19.69 -9.96
C ILE A 560 -32.44 -19.19 -10.89
N SER A 561 -32.77 -18.99 -12.16
CA SER A 561 -31.88 -18.38 -13.15
C SER A 561 -32.02 -16.85 -13.11
N LEU A 562 -31.00 -16.18 -12.59
CA LEU A 562 -30.95 -14.71 -12.47
C LEU A 562 -30.07 -14.12 -13.58
N ILE A 563 -30.57 -13.12 -14.31
CA ILE A 563 -29.77 -12.37 -15.28
C ILE A 563 -29.12 -11.15 -14.64
N ASP A 564 -27.91 -10.80 -15.10
CA ASP A 564 -27.26 -9.56 -14.71
C ASP A 564 -27.65 -8.37 -15.60
N GLU A 565 -27.12 -7.17 -15.28
CA GLU A 565 -27.48 -5.94 -16.01
C GLU A 565 -27.07 -5.96 -17.50
N TYR A 566 -26.06 -6.74 -17.88
CA TYR A 566 -25.58 -6.81 -19.25
C TYR A 566 -26.41 -7.80 -20.07
N GLU A 567 -26.77 -8.96 -19.48
CA GLU A 567 -27.78 -9.87 -20.05
C GLU A 567 -29.11 -9.15 -20.23
N ALA A 568 -29.55 -8.36 -19.24
CA ALA A 568 -30.75 -7.54 -19.34
C ALA A 568 -30.67 -6.54 -20.51
N LEU A 569 -29.50 -5.92 -20.74
CA LEU A 569 -29.27 -5.00 -21.86
C LEU A 569 -29.35 -5.70 -23.21
N GLU A 570 -28.79 -6.89 -23.34
CA GLU A 570 -28.86 -7.70 -24.57
C GLU A 570 -30.32 -8.08 -24.88
N ILE A 571 -31.06 -8.57 -23.88
CA ILE A 571 -32.49 -8.92 -24.03
C ILE A 571 -33.33 -7.68 -24.38
N ALA A 572 -33.06 -6.54 -23.72
CA ALA A 572 -33.72 -5.28 -24.03
C ALA A 572 -33.44 -4.83 -25.46
N GLN A 573 -32.21 -4.97 -25.94
CA GLN A 573 -31.84 -4.64 -27.31
C GLN A 573 -32.61 -5.50 -28.32
N GLU A 574 -32.70 -6.81 -28.12
CA GLU A 574 -33.46 -7.72 -29.00
C GLU A 574 -34.94 -7.36 -29.09
N VAL A 575 -35.55 -7.05 -27.94
CA VAL A 575 -36.96 -6.62 -27.88
C VAL A 575 -37.17 -5.33 -28.68
N LEU A 576 -36.26 -4.36 -28.57
CA LEU A 576 -36.36 -3.09 -29.27
C LEU A 576 -36.12 -3.23 -30.78
N GLU A 577 -35.20 -4.11 -31.19
CA GLU A 577 -34.97 -4.44 -32.60
C GLU A 577 -36.23 -5.04 -33.26
N GLY A 578 -36.93 -5.94 -32.55
CA GLY A 578 -38.19 -6.53 -33.01
C GLY A 578 -39.37 -5.55 -33.06
N LEU A 579 -39.35 -4.50 -32.22
CA LEU A 579 -40.36 -3.44 -32.21
C LEU A 579 -40.06 -2.29 -33.19
N HIS A 580 -38.89 -2.28 -33.85
CA HIS A 580 -38.45 -1.22 -34.76
C HIS A 580 -38.54 0.20 -34.16
N THR A 581 -38.21 0.33 -32.87
CA THR A 581 -38.28 1.61 -32.14
C THR A 581 -36.92 2.30 -32.02
N LYS A 582 -36.93 3.61 -31.73
CA LYS A 582 -35.72 4.43 -31.46
C LYS A 582 -35.36 4.52 -29.99
N ILE A 583 -36.12 3.86 -29.11
CA ILE A 583 -35.84 3.81 -27.67
C ILE A 583 -34.49 3.10 -27.46
N SER A 584 -33.65 3.61 -26.58
CA SER A 584 -32.38 2.94 -26.24
C SER A 584 -32.60 1.80 -25.23
N PRO A 585 -31.83 0.70 -25.27
CA PRO A 585 -31.95 -0.40 -24.30
C PRO A 585 -31.82 0.06 -22.84
N LYS A 586 -30.91 1.01 -22.57
CA LYS A 586 -30.73 1.62 -21.24
C LYS A 586 -31.99 2.35 -20.78
N ALA A 587 -32.65 3.09 -21.66
CA ALA A 587 -33.89 3.80 -21.34
C ALA A 587 -35.04 2.82 -21.05
N LEU A 588 -35.15 1.73 -21.83
CA LEU A 588 -36.12 0.66 -21.58
C LEU A 588 -35.89 0.02 -20.20
N LEU A 589 -34.67 -0.38 -19.86
CA LEU A 589 -34.38 -1.00 -18.56
C LEU A 589 -34.62 -0.05 -17.39
N GLN A 590 -34.25 1.23 -17.52
CA GLN A 590 -34.51 2.23 -16.49
C GLN A 590 -36.01 2.38 -16.24
N GLU A 591 -36.81 2.43 -17.30
CA GLU A 591 -38.26 2.54 -17.18
C GLU A 591 -38.90 1.25 -16.66
N ALA A 592 -38.47 0.08 -17.13
CA ALA A 592 -38.91 -1.20 -16.63
C ALA A 592 -38.63 -1.33 -15.12
N SER A 593 -37.42 -0.97 -14.69
CA SER A 593 -37.05 -0.93 -13.27
C SER A 593 -37.89 0.07 -12.48
N ARG A 594 -38.12 1.29 -12.98
CA ARG A 594 -39.01 2.27 -12.33
C ARG A 594 -40.42 1.73 -12.13
N ARG A 595 -40.99 1.06 -13.14
CA ARG A 595 -42.33 0.44 -13.08
C ARG A 595 -42.38 -0.70 -12.08
N LYS A 596 -41.40 -1.61 -12.13
CA LYS A 596 -41.24 -2.68 -11.13
C LYS A 596 -41.16 -2.09 -9.72
N ASN A 597 -40.48 -0.95 -9.58
CA ASN A 597 -40.36 -0.20 -8.33
C ASN A 597 -41.60 0.61 -7.91
N GLY A 598 -42.70 0.56 -8.67
CA GLY A 598 -43.95 1.27 -8.36
C GLY A 598 -43.90 2.79 -8.55
N LEU A 599 -42.94 3.30 -9.34
CA LEU A 599 -42.72 4.72 -9.60
C LEU A 599 -43.35 5.13 -10.95
N THR A 600 -44.69 5.12 -11.06
CA THR A 600 -45.44 5.25 -12.33
C THR A 600 -45.82 6.69 -12.74
N ALA A 601 -45.12 7.72 -12.26
CA ALA A 601 -45.46 9.11 -12.61
C ALA A 601 -44.51 9.69 -13.68
N GLY A 602 -45.01 9.84 -14.91
CA GLY A 602 -44.36 10.57 -16.01
C GLY A 602 -44.98 10.29 -17.39
N GLU A 603 -44.82 11.22 -18.33
CA GLU A 603 -45.05 10.97 -19.76
C GLU A 603 -43.95 10.02 -20.27
N SER A 604 -44.28 8.75 -20.49
CA SER A 604 -43.36 7.80 -21.11
C SER A 604 -43.28 8.06 -22.62
N PRO A 605 -42.12 7.88 -23.27
CA PRO A 605 -42.02 7.93 -24.72
C PRO A 605 -43.01 6.99 -25.41
N GLU A 606 -43.51 7.38 -26.58
CA GLU A 606 -44.41 6.55 -27.38
C GLU A 606 -43.79 5.15 -27.65
N GLY A 607 -44.57 4.10 -27.40
CA GLY A 607 -44.12 2.70 -27.53
C GLY A 607 -43.32 2.16 -26.34
N MET A 608 -43.03 2.95 -25.31
CA MET A 608 -42.31 2.50 -24.12
C MET A 608 -43.13 1.48 -23.29
N ASP A 609 -44.46 1.64 -23.25
CA ASP A 609 -45.35 0.69 -22.58
C ASP A 609 -45.27 -0.70 -23.20
N GLU A 610 -45.44 -0.79 -24.52
CA GLU A 610 -45.31 -2.04 -25.26
C GLU A 610 -43.91 -2.64 -25.11
N ALA A 611 -42.85 -1.80 -25.16
CA ALA A 611 -41.48 -2.26 -24.97
C ALA A 611 -41.26 -2.89 -23.58
N CYS A 612 -41.79 -2.29 -22.50
CA CYS A 612 -41.71 -2.84 -21.15
C CYS A 612 -42.49 -4.17 -21.02
N GLU A 613 -43.68 -4.25 -21.61
CA GLU A 613 -44.48 -5.47 -21.61
C GLU A 613 -43.81 -6.62 -22.37
N ARG A 614 -43.24 -6.33 -23.55
CA ARG A 614 -42.49 -7.29 -24.36
C ARG A 614 -41.22 -7.76 -23.65
N TYR A 615 -40.51 -6.85 -22.98
CA TYR A 615 -39.35 -7.21 -22.17
C TYR A 615 -39.73 -8.18 -21.05
N GLY A 616 -40.75 -7.87 -20.24
CA GLY A 616 -41.23 -8.77 -19.19
C GLY A 616 -41.77 -10.10 -19.73
N GLY A 617 -42.41 -10.09 -20.90
CA GLY A 617 -42.83 -11.31 -21.62
C GLY A 617 -41.63 -12.17 -22.00
N ARG A 618 -40.58 -11.55 -22.53
CA ARG A 618 -39.35 -12.24 -22.94
C ARG A 618 -38.62 -12.88 -21.76
N LEU A 619 -38.53 -12.20 -20.61
CA LEU A 619 -37.96 -12.80 -19.40
C LEU A 619 -38.72 -14.07 -18.98
N ARG A 620 -40.05 -14.04 -19.02
CA ARG A 620 -40.90 -15.20 -18.71
C ARG A 620 -40.73 -16.36 -19.71
N GLU A 621 -40.65 -16.07 -21.01
CA GLU A 621 -40.38 -17.08 -22.04
C GLU A 621 -39.05 -17.80 -21.82
N LEU A 622 -38.04 -17.05 -21.36
CA LEU A 622 -36.70 -17.57 -21.07
C LEU A 622 -36.63 -18.27 -19.70
N GLY A 623 -37.65 -18.15 -18.86
CA GLY A 623 -37.65 -18.70 -17.50
C GLY A 623 -36.59 -18.06 -16.58
N VAL A 624 -36.26 -16.78 -16.82
CA VAL A 624 -35.26 -16.03 -16.06
C VAL A 624 -35.89 -14.86 -15.31
N LEU A 625 -35.25 -14.44 -14.22
CA LEU A 625 -35.62 -13.25 -13.46
C LEU A 625 -34.49 -12.21 -13.53
N ASP A 626 -34.82 -10.93 -13.52
CA ASP A 626 -33.85 -9.88 -13.20
C ASP A 626 -33.87 -9.54 -11.69
N PHE A 627 -33.03 -8.58 -11.27
CA PHE A 627 -32.91 -8.19 -9.87
C PHE A 627 -34.20 -7.65 -9.26
N ASP A 628 -34.98 -6.88 -10.02
CA ASP A 628 -36.22 -6.30 -9.52
C ASP A 628 -37.32 -7.38 -9.43
N ASP A 629 -37.37 -8.31 -10.40
CA ASP A 629 -38.28 -9.46 -10.38
C ASP A 629 -38.06 -10.33 -9.16
N LEU A 630 -36.80 -10.50 -8.73
CA LEU A 630 -36.48 -11.26 -7.52
C LEU A 630 -37.20 -10.72 -6.27
N LEU A 631 -37.32 -9.39 -6.15
CA LEU A 631 -38.01 -8.73 -5.06
C LEU A 631 -39.54 -8.85 -5.22
N LEU A 632 -40.04 -8.64 -6.44
CA LEU A 632 -41.47 -8.71 -6.75
C LEU A 632 -42.05 -10.11 -6.58
N GLU A 633 -41.37 -11.14 -7.08
CA GLU A 633 -41.79 -12.53 -6.95
C GLU A 633 -41.81 -12.96 -5.49
N THR A 634 -40.81 -12.56 -4.69
CA THR A 634 -40.81 -12.82 -3.25
C THR A 634 -41.98 -12.15 -2.55
N LEU A 635 -42.30 -10.91 -2.94
CA LEU A 635 -43.43 -10.17 -2.39
C LEU A 635 -44.77 -10.82 -2.77
N ALA A 636 -44.94 -11.24 -4.02
CA ALA A 636 -46.12 -11.94 -4.50
C ALA A 636 -46.35 -13.27 -3.75
N GLU A 637 -45.29 -14.02 -3.49
CA GLU A 637 -45.37 -15.26 -2.71
C GLU A 637 -45.81 -15.03 -1.26
N LEU A 638 -45.40 -13.89 -0.65
CA LEU A 638 -45.83 -13.48 0.68
C LEU A 638 -47.27 -12.96 0.72
N GLU A 639 -47.74 -12.32 -0.35
CA GLU A 639 -49.11 -11.80 -0.46
C GLU A 639 -50.14 -12.90 -0.73
N ASN A 640 -49.77 -13.95 -1.50
CA ASN A 640 -50.70 -14.99 -1.96
C ASN A 640 -50.89 -16.19 -1.01
N ASP A 641 -49.96 -16.46 -0.08
CA ASP A 641 -49.95 -17.70 0.73
C ASP A 641 -49.95 -17.45 2.24
N ALA A 642 -51.13 -17.52 2.86
CA ALA A 642 -51.33 -17.23 4.28
C ALA A 642 -50.76 -18.31 5.24
N GLU A 643 -50.64 -19.57 4.80
CA GLU A 643 -50.15 -20.67 5.64
C GLU A 643 -48.62 -20.77 5.67
N GLN A 644 -47.95 -20.62 4.52
CA GLN A 644 -46.47 -20.69 4.46
C GLN A 644 -45.78 -19.33 4.56
N GLY A 645 -46.49 -18.22 4.27
CA GLY A 645 -46.11 -16.90 4.75
C GLY A 645 -45.90 -16.88 6.27
N ALA A 646 -46.65 -17.70 7.03
CA ALA A 646 -46.46 -17.89 8.47
C ALA A 646 -45.11 -18.55 8.83
N ALA A 647 -44.61 -19.46 7.99
CA ALA A 647 -43.33 -20.15 8.21
C ALA A 647 -42.12 -19.23 7.93
N TRP A 648 -42.19 -18.39 6.89
CA TRP A 648 -41.17 -17.37 6.62
C TRP A 648 -41.20 -16.27 7.67
N THR A 649 -42.37 -15.76 8.04
CA THR A 649 -42.51 -14.67 9.03
C THR A 649 -41.93 -15.01 10.40
N GLN A 650 -41.88 -16.29 10.81
CA GLN A 650 -41.18 -16.67 12.05
C GLN A 650 -39.68 -16.30 12.01
N ARG A 651 -39.01 -16.43 10.85
CA ARG A 651 -37.59 -16.04 10.66
C ARG A 651 -37.37 -14.52 10.75
N PHE A 652 -38.43 -13.74 10.51
CA PHE A 652 -38.46 -12.28 10.55
C PHE A 652 -39.11 -11.74 11.83
N SER A 653 -39.22 -12.56 12.89
CA SER A 653 -39.75 -12.13 14.19
C SER A 653 -39.00 -10.91 14.73
N HIS A 654 -37.69 -10.86 14.50
CA HIS A 654 -36.84 -9.74 14.82
C HIS A 654 -36.09 -9.29 13.56
N LEU A 655 -36.54 -8.20 12.94
CA LEU A 655 -35.97 -7.67 11.72
C LEU A 655 -35.07 -6.47 12.01
N LEU A 656 -33.82 -6.54 11.59
CA LEU A 656 -32.86 -5.45 11.62
C LEU A 656 -32.51 -5.03 10.19
N VAL A 657 -32.53 -3.74 9.88
CA VAL A 657 -32.21 -3.21 8.55
C VAL A 657 -31.13 -2.13 8.69
N ASP A 658 -29.97 -2.38 8.08
CA ASP A 658 -28.87 -1.43 7.95
C ASP A 658 -28.98 -0.60 6.68
N GLU A 659 -28.34 0.57 6.66
CA GLU A 659 -28.37 1.55 5.56
C GLU A 659 -29.79 1.86 5.06
N PHE A 660 -30.73 2.02 6.00
CA PHE A 660 -32.15 2.20 5.73
C PHE A 660 -32.46 3.36 4.77
N GLN A 661 -31.58 4.37 4.69
CA GLN A 661 -31.71 5.48 3.74
C GLN A 661 -31.67 5.08 2.26
N ASP A 662 -31.07 3.95 1.91
CA ASP A 662 -30.85 3.55 0.51
C ASP A 662 -31.88 2.54 0.00
N ILE A 663 -32.95 2.29 0.75
CA ILE A 663 -33.97 1.35 0.32
C ILE A 663 -34.90 2.01 -0.72
N ASN A 664 -35.31 1.22 -1.71
CA ASN A 664 -36.31 1.62 -2.69
C ASN A 664 -37.75 1.25 -2.23
N PRO A 665 -38.82 1.68 -2.94
CA PRO A 665 -40.19 1.40 -2.53
C PRO A 665 -40.55 -0.09 -2.41
N ILE A 666 -40.02 -0.97 -3.28
CA ILE A 666 -40.29 -2.42 -3.18
C ILE A 666 -39.63 -2.99 -1.93
N GLN A 667 -38.38 -2.62 -1.66
CA GLN A 667 -37.66 -3.04 -0.45
C GLN A 667 -38.37 -2.56 0.80
N TYR A 668 -38.89 -1.34 0.81
CA TYR A 668 -39.73 -0.85 1.90
C TYR A 668 -40.99 -1.70 2.08
N ARG A 669 -41.71 -2.03 0.99
CA ARG A 669 -42.87 -2.95 1.04
C ARG A 669 -42.48 -4.33 1.59
N LEU A 670 -41.33 -4.88 1.18
CA LEU A 670 -40.81 -6.14 1.71
C LEU A 670 -40.53 -6.07 3.21
N VAL A 671 -39.90 -4.99 3.70
CA VAL A 671 -39.68 -4.77 5.15
C VAL A 671 -41.00 -4.79 5.90
N ARG A 672 -42.03 -4.10 5.38
CA ARG A 672 -43.37 -4.09 5.98
C ARG A 672 -44.01 -5.48 5.98
N MET A 673 -43.87 -6.23 4.90
CA MET A 673 -44.45 -7.58 4.78
C MET A 673 -43.74 -8.58 5.68
N TRP A 674 -42.41 -8.62 5.67
CA TRP A 674 -41.60 -9.47 6.55
C TRP A 674 -41.89 -9.22 8.02
N ASN A 675 -42.06 -7.96 8.42
CA ASN A 675 -42.35 -7.59 9.81
C ASN A 675 -43.86 -7.55 10.16
N ARG A 676 -44.77 -7.94 9.25
CA ARG A 676 -46.23 -7.86 9.48
C ARG A 676 -46.67 -8.62 10.73
N ALA A 677 -46.14 -9.83 10.93
CA ALA A 677 -46.32 -10.65 12.12
C ALA A 677 -45.08 -10.64 13.05
N GLY A 678 -44.13 -9.73 12.81
CA GLY A 678 -42.88 -9.61 13.57
C GLY A 678 -43.09 -8.96 14.94
N LYS A 679 -42.20 -9.28 15.87
CA LYS A 679 -42.16 -8.76 17.24
C LYS A 679 -41.42 -7.43 17.33
N SER A 680 -40.35 -7.23 16.55
CA SER A 680 -39.60 -5.98 16.55
C SER A 680 -38.95 -5.64 15.20
N LEU A 681 -39.03 -4.37 14.81
CA LEU A 681 -38.28 -3.76 13.72
C LEU A 681 -37.23 -2.80 14.27
N PHE A 682 -35.98 -2.97 13.85
CA PHE A 682 -34.89 -2.06 14.17
C PHE A 682 -34.25 -1.57 12.87
N VAL A 683 -34.37 -0.29 12.55
CA VAL A 683 -33.73 0.31 11.39
C VAL A 683 -32.61 1.22 11.82
N ILE A 684 -31.52 1.24 11.07
CA ILE A 684 -30.39 2.13 11.31
C ILE A 684 -29.85 2.66 9.99
N GLY A 685 -29.45 3.93 9.98
CA GLY A 685 -28.98 4.57 8.77
C GLY A 685 -28.75 6.06 8.96
N ASP A 686 -28.47 6.74 7.86
CA ASP A 686 -28.22 8.18 7.82
C ASP A 686 -28.82 8.78 6.55
N PRO A 687 -29.90 9.60 6.66
CA PRO A 687 -30.49 10.30 5.52
C PRO A 687 -29.48 11.10 4.68
N ASP A 688 -28.43 11.64 5.31
CA ASP A 688 -27.38 12.41 4.63
C ASP A 688 -26.42 11.55 3.81
N GLN A 689 -26.49 10.23 3.95
CA GLN A 689 -25.75 9.28 3.14
C GLN A 689 -26.62 8.62 2.07
N SER A 690 -27.86 9.06 1.83
CA SER A 690 -28.71 8.56 0.73
C SER A 690 -28.16 8.97 -0.65
N ILE A 691 -27.44 8.07 -1.33
CA ILE A 691 -26.71 8.37 -2.58
C ILE A 691 -27.06 7.41 -3.73
N TYR A 692 -28.14 6.66 -3.62
CA TYR A 692 -28.61 5.75 -4.67
C TYR A 692 -29.99 6.18 -5.21
N GLY A 693 -30.27 7.49 -5.26
CA GLY A 693 -31.57 8.00 -5.72
C GLY A 693 -31.83 7.65 -7.19
N PHE A 694 -30.77 7.55 -7.99
CA PHE A 694 -30.85 7.01 -9.35
C PHE A 694 -31.31 5.53 -9.43
N ARG A 695 -31.25 4.77 -8.32
CA ARG A 695 -31.81 3.41 -8.17
C ARG A 695 -33.17 3.41 -7.46
N GLY A 696 -33.77 4.58 -7.25
CA GLY A 696 -35.07 4.74 -6.61
C GLY A 696 -35.05 4.80 -5.08
N SER A 697 -33.88 4.96 -4.44
CA SER A 697 -33.85 5.21 -2.99
C SER A 697 -34.40 6.58 -2.65
N ASP A 698 -35.08 6.71 -1.51
CA ASP A 698 -35.60 8.00 -1.03
C ASP A 698 -35.05 8.37 0.35
N ALA A 699 -34.43 9.54 0.45
CA ALA A 699 -33.93 10.10 1.70
C ALA A 699 -35.04 10.31 2.75
N ARG A 700 -36.31 10.43 2.32
CA ARG A 700 -37.49 10.54 3.20
C ARG A 700 -37.98 9.21 3.77
N CYS A 701 -37.29 8.09 3.53
CA CYS A 701 -37.70 6.77 4.06
C CYS A 701 -37.86 6.77 5.59
N PHE A 702 -37.06 7.51 6.34
CA PHE A 702 -37.21 7.64 7.80
C PHE A 702 -38.49 8.39 8.17
N GLU A 703 -38.82 9.48 7.46
CA GLU A 703 -40.06 10.24 7.66
C GLU A 703 -41.28 9.37 7.35
N ARG A 704 -41.24 8.63 6.23
CA ARG A 704 -42.32 7.68 5.87
C ARG A 704 -42.50 6.58 6.92
N LEU A 705 -41.41 6.10 7.51
CA LEU A 705 -41.48 5.11 8.58
C LEU A 705 -42.11 5.68 9.85
N GLU A 706 -41.81 6.95 10.19
CA GLU A 706 -42.44 7.68 11.31
C GLU A 706 -43.94 7.89 11.06
N GLU A 707 -44.34 8.20 9.83
CA GLU A 707 -45.75 8.31 9.43
C GLU A 707 -46.49 6.96 9.54
N ASP A 708 -45.85 5.86 9.11
CA ASP A 708 -46.45 4.51 9.15
C ASP A 708 -46.47 3.90 10.57
N TRP A 709 -45.52 4.28 11.44
CA TRP A 709 -45.44 3.85 12.85
C TRP A 709 -45.33 5.04 13.80
N PRO A 710 -46.45 5.66 14.22
CA PRO A 710 -46.42 6.82 15.13
C PRO A 710 -45.80 6.55 16.52
N GLU A 711 -45.75 5.28 16.94
CA GLU A 711 -45.12 4.84 18.20
C GLU A 711 -43.61 4.52 18.05
N LEU A 712 -43.02 4.82 16.88
CA LEU A 712 -41.60 4.59 16.59
C LEU A 712 -40.71 5.35 17.58
N ARG A 713 -39.78 4.64 18.23
CA ARG A 713 -38.73 5.29 19.02
C ARG A 713 -37.57 5.71 18.13
N ARG A 714 -37.32 7.02 18.03
CA ARG A 714 -36.17 7.58 17.32
C ARG A 714 -34.99 7.82 18.27
N ILE A 715 -33.80 7.36 17.90
CA ILE A 715 -32.55 7.55 18.66
C ILE A 715 -31.48 8.11 17.72
N SER A 716 -30.77 9.16 18.14
CA SER A 716 -29.69 9.77 17.33
C SER A 716 -28.32 9.50 17.94
N LEU A 717 -27.38 9.01 17.12
CA LEU A 717 -25.97 8.84 17.51
C LEU A 717 -25.16 10.06 17.08
N LEU A 718 -24.53 10.73 18.04
CA LEU A 718 -23.83 12.02 17.80
C LEU A 718 -22.31 11.89 17.83
N GLN A 719 -21.76 10.95 18.60
CA GLN A 719 -20.31 10.81 18.75
C GLN A 719 -19.70 10.19 17.49
N ASN A 720 -18.84 10.93 16.80
CA ASN A 720 -18.09 10.46 15.64
C ASN A 720 -16.69 9.99 16.08
N TYR A 721 -16.40 8.70 15.84
CA TYR A 721 -15.13 8.07 16.19
C TYR A 721 -14.17 7.97 15.02
N ARG A 722 -14.58 8.41 13.83
CA ARG A 722 -13.84 8.20 12.57
C ARG A 722 -12.99 9.39 12.18
N SER A 723 -13.54 10.59 12.12
CA SER A 723 -12.94 11.74 11.47
C SER A 723 -12.45 12.76 12.48
N THR A 724 -11.38 13.47 12.14
CA THR A 724 -10.87 14.59 12.94
C THR A 724 -11.86 15.76 12.99
N PRO A 725 -11.75 16.63 14.00
CA PRO A 725 -12.54 17.86 14.08
C PRO A 725 -12.45 18.72 12.81
N GLU A 726 -11.27 18.81 12.18
CA GLU A 726 -11.02 19.63 10.99
C GLU A 726 -11.82 19.13 9.78
N ILE A 727 -11.91 17.80 9.59
CA ILE A 727 -12.70 17.20 8.52
C ILE A 727 -14.19 17.44 8.76
N LEU A 728 -14.69 17.23 9.99
CA LEU A 728 -16.11 17.45 10.31
C LEU A 728 -16.50 18.93 10.18
N ARG A 729 -15.61 19.86 10.55
CA ARG A 729 -15.81 21.31 10.38
C ARG A 729 -16.00 21.69 8.91
N CYS A 730 -15.40 20.96 7.97
CA CYS A 730 -15.63 21.16 6.55
C CYS A 730 -16.88 20.42 6.05
N ALA A 731 -17.11 19.19 6.49
CA ALA A 731 -18.16 18.32 5.95
C ALA A 731 -19.58 18.73 6.40
N LEU A 732 -19.76 19.09 7.69
CA LEU A 732 -21.08 19.41 8.24
C LEU A 732 -21.73 20.67 7.62
N PRO A 733 -21.00 21.79 7.40
CA PRO A 733 -21.57 22.97 6.76
C PRO A 733 -21.98 22.73 5.31
N VAL A 734 -21.20 21.93 4.57
CA VAL A 734 -21.55 21.52 3.20
C VAL A 734 -22.90 20.81 3.23
N ILE A 735 -23.04 19.70 3.95
CA ILE A 735 -24.31 18.95 3.96
C ILE A 735 -25.50 19.72 4.53
N SER A 736 -25.26 20.69 5.42
CA SER A 736 -26.31 21.54 6.01
C SER A 736 -27.00 22.48 5.02
N HIS A 737 -26.51 22.58 3.78
CA HIS A 737 -27.23 23.25 2.68
C HIS A 737 -28.39 22.40 2.11
N ASN A 738 -28.49 21.12 2.48
CA ASN A 738 -29.68 20.31 2.22
C ASN A 738 -30.72 20.50 3.32
N ASP A 739 -31.99 20.35 2.96
CA ASP A 739 -33.10 20.42 3.92
C ASP A 739 -33.01 19.32 5.00
N GLY A 740 -33.56 19.63 6.18
CA GLY A 740 -33.74 18.70 7.29
C GLY A 740 -33.28 19.26 8.65
N PRO A 741 -33.17 18.42 9.71
CA PRO A 741 -32.77 18.86 11.05
C PRO A 741 -31.34 19.40 11.15
N GLU A 742 -30.99 20.07 12.24
CA GLU A 742 -29.60 20.50 12.46
C GLU A 742 -28.63 19.29 12.45
N ARG A 743 -27.56 19.37 11.66
CA ARG A 743 -26.58 18.29 11.51
C ARG A 743 -25.45 18.45 12.52
N MET A 744 -25.37 17.51 13.47
CA MET A 744 -24.40 17.56 14.56
C MET A 744 -23.64 16.24 14.70
N LEU A 745 -22.30 16.31 14.62
CA LEU A 745 -21.40 15.21 14.94
C LEU A 745 -20.29 15.71 15.87
N LEU A 746 -20.09 14.99 16.98
CA LEU A 746 -19.12 15.33 18.01
C LEU A 746 -17.85 14.48 17.81
N PRO A 747 -16.74 15.06 17.30
CA PRO A 747 -15.51 14.32 17.07
C PRO A 747 -14.95 13.76 18.37
N GLN A 748 -14.55 12.50 18.37
CA GLN A 748 -13.87 11.82 19.48
C GLN A 748 -12.37 11.65 19.21
N ARG A 749 -11.91 11.96 18.00
CA ARG A 749 -10.49 11.97 17.64
C ARG A 749 -9.83 13.29 18.07
N PRO A 750 -8.52 13.27 18.38
CA PRO A 750 -7.77 14.50 18.56
C PRO A 750 -7.77 15.35 17.28
N SER A 751 -7.48 16.64 17.44
CA SER A 751 -7.24 17.57 16.32
C SER A 751 -6.13 17.04 15.42
N GLY A 752 -6.37 17.09 14.11
CA GLY A 752 -5.47 16.57 13.07
C GLY A 752 -5.02 17.66 12.10
N ALA A 753 -4.62 17.23 10.89
CA ALA A 753 -4.19 18.14 9.84
C ALA A 753 -5.38 18.95 9.29
N THR A 754 -5.13 20.21 8.94
CA THR A 754 -6.09 21.02 8.20
C THR A 754 -6.41 20.38 6.85
N VAL A 755 -7.68 20.42 6.44
CA VAL A 755 -8.09 19.96 5.11
C VAL A 755 -7.40 20.82 4.05
N ARG A 756 -6.74 20.19 3.07
CA ARG A 756 -6.04 20.91 1.99
C ARG A 756 -6.92 20.99 0.76
N LEU A 757 -7.04 22.18 0.17
CA LEU A 757 -7.69 22.42 -1.13
C LEU A 757 -6.64 22.86 -2.13
N LEU A 758 -6.31 21.99 -3.08
CA LEU A 758 -5.23 22.23 -4.03
C LEU A 758 -5.77 22.32 -5.47
N THR A 759 -5.31 23.35 -6.18
CA THR A 759 -5.72 23.63 -7.56
C THR A 759 -4.62 23.23 -8.55
N ALA A 760 -4.91 22.30 -9.44
CA ALA A 760 -4.03 21.88 -10.52
C ALA A 760 -4.32 22.60 -11.85
N GLU A 761 -3.29 22.78 -12.68
CA GLU A 761 -3.42 23.35 -14.02
C GLU A 761 -4.21 22.43 -14.98
N SER A 762 -4.13 21.11 -14.78
CA SER A 762 -4.78 20.11 -15.63
C SER A 762 -5.03 18.81 -14.87
N ASP A 763 -5.86 17.92 -15.44
CA ASP A 763 -6.15 16.58 -14.88
C ASP A 763 -4.89 15.71 -14.83
N LEU A 764 -3.98 15.89 -15.78
CA LEU A 764 -2.70 15.21 -15.76
C LEU A 764 -1.83 15.74 -14.61
N SER A 765 -1.81 17.06 -14.40
CA SER A 765 -1.07 17.67 -13.28
C SER A 765 -1.64 17.22 -11.92
N GLU A 766 -2.98 17.09 -11.82
CA GLU A 766 -3.67 16.52 -10.65
C GLU A 766 -3.23 15.07 -10.41
N ALA A 767 -3.28 14.20 -11.43
CA ALA A 767 -2.89 12.79 -11.30
C ALA A 767 -1.40 12.59 -10.96
N ILE A 768 -0.52 13.41 -11.55
CA ILE A 768 0.92 13.42 -11.22
C ILE A 768 1.12 13.84 -9.76
N PHE A 769 0.41 14.88 -9.31
CA PHE A 769 0.49 15.33 -7.91
C PHE A 769 0.05 14.24 -6.95
N VAL A 770 -1.09 13.58 -7.20
CA VAL A 770 -1.56 12.48 -6.36
C VAL A 770 -0.49 11.39 -6.23
N ALA A 771 0.07 10.93 -7.35
CA ALA A 771 1.09 9.88 -7.31
C ALA A 771 2.35 10.29 -6.54
N LYS A 772 2.82 11.54 -6.71
CA LYS A 772 3.98 12.08 -5.98
C LYS A 772 3.70 12.28 -4.49
N GLU A 773 2.51 12.77 -4.16
CA GLU A 773 2.12 13.02 -2.78
C GLU A 773 1.93 11.71 -2.01
N ILE A 774 1.41 10.67 -2.66
CA ILE A 774 1.35 9.32 -2.09
C ILE A 774 2.75 8.77 -1.79
N ASN A 775 3.70 8.94 -2.71
CA ASN A 775 5.10 8.58 -2.48
C ASN A 775 5.70 9.36 -1.30
N ARG A 776 5.38 10.65 -1.17
CA ARG A 776 5.81 11.47 -0.02
C ARG A 776 5.19 10.97 1.29
N MET A 777 3.88 10.68 1.29
CA MET A 777 3.15 10.19 2.46
C MET A 777 3.66 8.84 2.96
N THR A 778 4.20 8.00 2.07
CA THR A 778 4.69 6.65 2.39
C THR A 778 6.15 6.60 2.84
N GLY A 779 6.73 7.78 3.16
CA GLY A 779 8.08 7.89 3.72
C GLY A 779 9.14 8.40 2.75
N GLY A 780 8.76 8.73 1.51
CA GLY A 780 9.72 9.02 0.44
C GLY A 780 10.44 7.76 -0.01
N ILE A 781 10.64 7.60 -1.31
CA ILE A 781 11.33 6.41 -1.86
C ILE A 781 12.85 6.61 -1.77
N ASP A 782 13.31 7.85 -1.88
CA ASP A 782 14.71 8.24 -1.84
C ASP A 782 15.09 8.99 -0.55
N MET A 783 16.39 8.94 -0.18
CA MET A 783 16.96 9.64 0.99
C MET A 783 16.77 11.17 0.93
N LEU A 784 16.52 11.73 -0.26
CA LEU A 784 16.18 13.14 -0.47
C LEU A 784 14.71 13.46 -0.18
N ASP A 785 13.79 12.53 -0.49
CA ASP A 785 12.36 12.70 -0.20
C ASP A 785 12.07 12.52 1.30
N ALA A 786 12.79 11.62 1.97
CA ALA A 786 12.73 11.44 3.42
C ALA A 786 13.08 12.72 4.20
N GLN A 787 13.95 13.59 3.65
CA GLN A 787 14.30 14.88 4.24
C GLN A 787 13.13 15.88 4.22
N SER A 788 12.17 15.74 3.29
CA SER A 788 11.00 16.63 3.25
C SER A 788 9.98 16.35 4.36
N LEU A 789 10.06 15.18 5.01
CA LEU A 789 9.23 14.80 6.16
C LEU A 789 9.76 15.36 7.49
N SER A 790 11.04 15.77 7.57
CA SER A 790 11.63 16.28 8.83
C SER A 790 11.03 17.60 9.31
N GLY A 791 10.22 18.27 8.48
CA GLY A 791 9.46 19.47 8.84
C GLY A 791 7.98 19.23 9.19
N SER A 792 7.41 18.06 8.91
CA SER A 792 6.00 17.75 9.15
C SER A 792 5.85 16.69 10.24
N SER A 793 5.06 16.96 11.27
CA SER A 793 4.76 16.03 12.38
C SER A 793 3.95 14.79 12.00
N ALA A 794 3.73 14.55 10.70
CA ALA A 794 2.89 13.47 10.20
C ALA A 794 3.69 12.15 10.14
N GLN A 795 3.15 11.10 10.75
CA GLN A 795 3.72 9.77 10.60
C GLN A 795 3.57 9.27 9.16
N PRO A 796 4.56 8.54 8.64
CA PRO A 796 4.49 7.87 7.35
C PRO A 796 3.33 6.87 7.30
N ARG A 797 2.65 6.82 6.16
CA ARG A 797 1.48 5.97 5.91
C ARG A 797 1.86 4.74 5.12
N SER A 798 1.10 3.65 5.26
CA SER A 798 1.18 2.53 4.30
C SER A 798 0.36 2.87 3.06
N PHE A 799 0.64 2.26 1.91
CA PHE A 799 -0.21 2.43 0.72
C PHE A 799 -1.67 2.07 0.98
N SER A 800 -1.95 1.06 1.83
CA SER A 800 -3.32 0.68 2.20
C SER A 800 -4.08 1.72 3.03
N ASP A 801 -3.37 2.72 3.58
CA ASP A 801 -3.98 3.81 4.35
C ASP A 801 -4.55 4.92 3.49
N ILE A 802 -4.34 4.82 2.17
CA ILE A 802 -4.61 5.87 1.23
C ILE A 802 -5.69 5.42 0.25
N ALA A 803 -6.73 6.24 0.11
CA ALA A 803 -7.72 6.11 -0.95
C ALA A 803 -7.75 7.35 -1.85
N VAL A 804 -7.99 7.11 -3.14
CA VAL A 804 -8.23 8.13 -4.16
C VAL A 804 -9.65 7.95 -4.67
N LEU A 805 -10.49 8.93 -4.34
CA LEU A 805 -11.92 8.95 -4.66
C LEU A 805 -12.19 9.86 -5.85
N TYR A 806 -13.03 9.40 -6.77
CA TYR A 806 -13.44 10.15 -7.96
C TYR A 806 -14.93 9.93 -8.26
N ARG A 807 -15.54 10.77 -9.10
CA ARG A 807 -16.97 10.65 -9.43
C ARG A 807 -17.26 9.57 -10.47
N THR A 808 -16.36 9.38 -11.44
CA THR A 808 -16.54 8.45 -12.57
C THR A 808 -15.29 7.62 -12.85
N HIS A 809 -15.44 6.38 -13.32
CA HIS A 809 -14.31 5.50 -13.68
C HIS A 809 -13.41 6.06 -14.78
N ARG A 810 -13.90 6.98 -15.62
CA ARG A 810 -13.08 7.65 -16.64
C ARG A 810 -11.90 8.42 -16.02
N GLN A 811 -12.06 8.97 -14.81
CA GLN A 811 -10.99 9.66 -14.09
C GLN A 811 -9.88 8.70 -13.62
N ALA A 812 -10.22 7.44 -13.35
CA ALA A 812 -9.28 6.43 -12.87
C ALA A 812 -8.13 6.19 -13.86
N GLN A 813 -8.40 6.20 -15.16
CA GLN A 813 -7.42 5.85 -16.20
C GLN A 813 -6.13 6.70 -16.13
N LEU A 814 -6.25 8.00 -15.88
CA LEU A 814 -5.09 8.89 -15.73
C LEU A 814 -4.34 8.61 -14.42
N LEU A 815 -5.08 8.40 -13.33
CA LEU A 815 -4.50 8.04 -12.02
C LEU A 815 -3.74 6.71 -12.10
N GLU A 816 -4.35 5.67 -12.65
CA GLU A 816 -3.73 4.35 -12.88
C GLU A 816 -2.43 4.45 -13.68
N LYS A 817 -2.43 5.28 -14.74
CA LYS A 817 -1.24 5.53 -15.55
C LYS A 817 -0.13 6.20 -14.75
N CYS A 818 -0.44 7.23 -13.97
CA CYS A 818 0.52 7.96 -13.14
C CYS A 818 1.06 7.09 -12.00
N LEU A 819 0.21 6.36 -11.28
CA LEU A 819 0.61 5.47 -10.19
C LEU A 819 1.52 4.36 -10.69
N ARG A 820 1.18 3.72 -11.81
CA ARG A 820 2.03 2.70 -12.44
C ARG A 820 3.40 3.26 -12.85
N LYS A 821 3.43 4.47 -13.40
CA LYS A 821 4.68 5.15 -13.77
C LYS A 821 5.55 5.44 -12.55
N GLU A 822 4.94 5.86 -11.45
CA GLU A 822 5.62 6.15 -10.19
C GLU A 822 5.93 4.89 -9.36
N GLY A 823 5.58 3.69 -9.84
CA GLY A 823 5.82 2.42 -9.13
C GLY A 823 4.89 2.19 -7.93
N VAL A 824 3.81 2.96 -7.82
CA VAL A 824 2.88 2.87 -6.67
C VAL A 824 1.93 1.68 -6.86
N PRO A 825 1.85 0.74 -5.91
CA PRO A 825 0.88 -0.35 -5.96
C PRO A 825 -0.54 0.19 -5.71
N TYR A 826 -1.49 -0.22 -6.55
CA TYR A 826 -2.88 0.20 -6.43
C TYR A 826 -3.89 -0.90 -6.80
N LEU A 827 -5.07 -0.78 -6.22
CA LEU A 827 -6.25 -1.59 -6.48
C LEU A 827 -7.37 -0.68 -6.98
N VAL A 828 -8.17 -1.17 -7.93
CA VAL A 828 -9.35 -0.46 -8.45
C VAL A 828 -10.59 -1.21 -8.03
N ALA A 829 -11.51 -0.52 -7.37
CA ALA A 829 -12.82 -1.06 -7.02
C ALA A 829 -13.91 -0.42 -7.86
N GLY A 830 -14.81 -1.24 -8.39
CA GLY A 830 -16.00 -0.82 -9.11
C GLY A 830 -16.37 -1.74 -10.27
N ARG A 831 -17.59 -1.54 -10.77
CA ARG A 831 -18.11 -2.21 -11.95
C ARG A 831 -17.71 -1.40 -13.19
N GLU A 832 -16.71 -1.88 -13.90
CA GLU A 832 -16.12 -1.18 -15.04
C GLU A 832 -16.63 -1.69 -16.39
N ASP A 833 -16.46 -0.87 -17.43
CA ASP A 833 -16.94 -1.14 -18.79
C ASP A 833 -16.38 -2.44 -19.41
N TYR A 834 -15.25 -2.97 -18.91
CA TYR A 834 -14.68 -4.22 -19.43
C TYR A 834 -15.59 -5.43 -19.19
N LEU A 835 -16.48 -5.37 -18.19
CA LEU A 835 -17.45 -6.44 -17.93
C LEU A 835 -18.55 -6.51 -18.99
N ALA A 836 -18.74 -5.44 -19.76
CA ALA A 836 -19.65 -5.40 -20.90
C ALA A 836 -19.02 -5.95 -22.19
N ASP A 837 -17.70 -6.20 -22.21
CA ASP A 837 -17.02 -6.67 -23.40
C ASP A 837 -17.52 -8.07 -23.82
N ARG A 838 -17.79 -8.25 -25.11
CA ARG A 838 -18.35 -9.50 -25.66
C ARG A 838 -17.53 -10.72 -25.26
N SER A 839 -16.19 -10.65 -25.28
CA SER A 839 -15.34 -11.79 -24.94
C SER A 839 -15.40 -12.14 -23.45
N VAL A 840 -15.52 -11.13 -22.60
CA VAL A 840 -15.67 -11.27 -21.14
C VAL A 840 -17.05 -11.86 -20.82
N ARG A 841 -18.11 -11.36 -21.45
CA ARG A 841 -19.48 -11.89 -21.32
C ARG A 841 -19.57 -13.36 -21.70
N GLY A 842 -19.01 -13.74 -22.84
CA GLY A 842 -19.01 -15.13 -23.28
C GLY A 842 -18.22 -16.06 -22.36
N THR A 843 -17.12 -15.57 -21.80
CA THR A 843 -16.33 -16.32 -20.82
C THR A 843 -17.11 -16.53 -19.52
N ILE A 844 -17.74 -15.47 -18.99
CA ILE A 844 -18.59 -15.54 -17.80
C ILE A 844 -19.77 -16.49 -18.04
N GLY A 845 -20.44 -16.38 -19.19
CA GLY A 845 -21.54 -17.27 -19.59
C GLY A 845 -21.13 -18.74 -19.63
N PHE A 846 -19.96 -19.06 -20.21
CA PHE A 846 -19.44 -20.43 -20.23
C PHE A 846 -19.27 -20.99 -18.81
N PHE A 847 -18.57 -20.25 -17.93
CA PHE A 847 -18.30 -20.73 -16.58
C PHE A 847 -19.54 -20.73 -15.67
N ARG A 848 -20.50 -19.82 -15.87
CA ARG A 848 -21.80 -19.84 -15.19
C ARG A 848 -22.59 -21.09 -15.58
N PHE A 849 -22.71 -21.37 -16.87
CA PHE A 849 -23.36 -22.57 -17.38
C PHE A 849 -22.65 -23.86 -16.90
N LEU A 850 -21.32 -23.84 -16.82
CA LEU A 850 -20.55 -24.97 -16.33
C LEU A 850 -20.84 -25.31 -14.86
N LEU A 851 -21.07 -24.29 -14.02
CA LEU A 851 -21.46 -24.48 -12.62
C LEU A 851 -22.94 -24.78 -12.45
N ASN A 852 -23.80 -24.19 -13.27
CA ASN A 852 -25.24 -24.41 -13.28
C ASN A 852 -25.71 -24.76 -14.69
N PRO A 853 -25.79 -26.05 -15.05
CA PRO A 853 -26.23 -26.45 -16.39
C PRO A 853 -27.72 -26.20 -16.67
N GLN A 854 -28.52 -25.78 -15.68
CA GLN A 854 -29.90 -25.33 -15.90
C GLN A 854 -29.96 -23.85 -16.36
N ASP A 855 -28.86 -23.10 -16.23
CA ASP A 855 -28.76 -21.71 -16.70
C ASP A 855 -28.55 -21.67 -18.23
N THR A 856 -29.62 -21.96 -18.95
CA THR A 856 -29.64 -21.94 -20.43
C THR A 856 -29.48 -20.53 -21.01
N ALA A 857 -29.71 -19.48 -20.22
CA ALA A 857 -29.41 -18.10 -20.63
C ALA A 857 -27.90 -17.88 -20.74
N SER A 858 -27.13 -18.31 -19.73
CA SER A 858 -25.66 -18.28 -19.77
C SER A 858 -25.09 -19.09 -20.95
N LEU A 859 -25.71 -20.23 -21.29
CA LEU A 859 -25.36 -21.01 -22.49
C LEU A 859 -25.53 -20.18 -23.77
N ARG A 860 -26.67 -19.48 -23.92
CA ARG A 860 -26.91 -18.63 -25.10
C ARG A 860 -25.89 -17.51 -25.20
N THR A 861 -25.59 -16.83 -24.09
CA THR A 861 -24.58 -15.76 -24.05
C THR A 861 -23.22 -16.28 -24.48
N TRP A 862 -22.78 -17.45 -23.99
CA TRP A 862 -21.53 -18.08 -24.44
C TRP A 862 -21.53 -18.36 -25.95
N LEU A 863 -22.56 -19.04 -26.46
CA LEU A 863 -22.65 -19.42 -27.87
C LEU A 863 -22.61 -18.20 -28.80
N ARG A 864 -23.32 -17.13 -28.45
CA ARG A 864 -23.33 -15.90 -29.23
C ARG A 864 -22.03 -15.12 -29.15
N ALA A 865 -21.45 -15.07 -27.97
CA ALA A 865 -20.27 -14.24 -27.72
C ALA A 865 -18.99 -14.85 -28.31
N LEU A 866 -18.78 -16.15 -28.13
CA LEU A 866 -17.51 -16.82 -28.47
C LEU A 866 -17.62 -17.84 -29.60
N GLU A 867 -18.78 -18.48 -29.78
CA GLU A 867 -18.97 -19.47 -30.86
C GLU A 867 -19.58 -18.86 -32.13
N GLY A 868 -19.93 -17.58 -32.10
CA GLY A 868 -20.43 -16.84 -33.26
C GLY A 868 -21.85 -17.21 -33.71
N CYS A 869 -22.60 -17.94 -32.87
CA CYS A 869 -23.98 -18.31 -33.18
C CYS A 869 -24.90 -17.08 -33.24
N SER A 870 -25.88 -17.10 -34.13
CA SER A 870 -27.03 -16.19 -34.10
C SER A 870 -27.93 -16.49 -32.89
N GLU A 871 -28.81 -15.55 -32.55
CA GLU A 871 -29.76 -15.71 -31.44
C GLU A 871 -30.72 -16.89 -31.65
N GLN A 872 -31.09 -17.17 -32.91
CA GLN A 872 -31.92 -18.32 -33.27
C GLN A 872 -31.17 -19.63 -33.07
N GLU A 873 -29.92 -19.72 -33.55
CA GLU A 873 -29.09 -20.92 -33.38
C GLU A 873 -28.80 -21.20 -31.90
N ALA A 874 -28.38 -20.17 -31.15
CA ALA A 874 -28.13 -20.28 -29.72
C ALA A 874 -29.40 -20.69 -28.95
N GLY A 875 -30.56 -20.13 -29.32
CA GLY A 875 -31.85 -20.52 -28.74
C GLY A 875 -32.23 -21.98 -29.02
N CYS A 876 -32.04 -22.44 -30.26
CA CYS A 876 -32.27 -23.85 -30.63
C CYS A 876 -31.37 -24.80 -29.85
N ILE A 877 -30.08 -24.49 -29.74
CA ILE A 877 -29.11 -25.30 -28.98
C ILE A 877 -29.49 -25.33 -27.49
N ALA A 878 -29.84 -24.18 -26.91
CA ALA A 878 -30.27 -24.09 -25.52
C ALA A 878 -31.55 -24.90 -25.24
N ALA A 879 -32.51 -24.89 -26.16
CA ALA A 879 -33.72 -25.70 -26.05
C ALA A 879 -33.43 -27.21 -26.18
N GLN A 880 -32.51 -27.59 -27.08
CA GLN A 880 -32.05 -28.99 -27.21
C GLN A 880 -31.35 -29.47 -25.93
N TRP A 881 -30.51 -28.63 -25.34
CA TRP A 881 -29.89 -28.93 -24.05
C TRP A 881 -30.93 -29.09 -22.94
N ALA A 882 -31.91 -28.19 -22.85
CA ALA A 882 -32.97 -28.29 -21.85
C ALA A 882 -33.82 -29.57 -22.00
N ALA A 883 -34.02 -30.06 -23.23
CA ALA A 883 -34.83 -31.24 -23.52
C ALA A 883 -34.06 -32.56 -23.36
N SER A 884 -32.80 -32.61 -23.80
CA SER A 884 -32.03 -33.86 -23.98
C SER A 884 -30.68 -33.86 -23.25
N GLY A 885 -30.33 -32.78 -22.55
CA GLY A 885 -29.05 -32.66 -21.85
C GLY A 885 -27.85 -32.75 -22.80
N PRO A 886 -26.79 -33.50 -22.43
CA PRO A 886 -25.58 -33.66 -23.24
C PRO A 886 -25.84 -34.14 -24.67
N ASP A 887 -26.82 -35.00 -24.89
CA ASP A 887 -27.14 -35.55 -26.21
C ASP A 887 -27.68 -34.47 -27.19
N GLY A 888 -28.02 -33.28 -26.67
CA GLY A 888 -28.48 -32.13 -27.45
C GLY A 888 -27.37 -31.19 -27.95
N LEU A 889 -26.10 -31.44 -27.65
CA LEU A 889 -24.97 -30.58 -28.06
C LEU A 889 -24.09 -31.24 -29.12
N SER A 890 -23.43 -30.41 -29.93
CA SER A 890 -22.42 -30.88 -30.88
C SER A 890 -21.16 -31.38 -30.13
N ALA A 891 -20.47 -32.36 -30.72
CA ALA A 891 -19.26 -32.94 -30.12
C ALA A 891 -18.20 -31.89 -29.70
N PRO A 892 -17.90 -30.84 -30.50
CA PRO A 892 -16.92 -29.83 -30.10
C PRO A 892 -17.31 -29.05 -28.84
N LEU A 893 -18.60 -28.75 -28.66
CA LEU A 893 -19.09 -28.03 -27.47
C LEU A 893 -19.05 -28.92 -26.23
N LEU A 894 -19.43 -30.19 -26.37
CA LEU A 894 -19.37 -31.18 -25.29
C LEU A 894 -17.93 -31.44 -24.84
N GLU A 895 -16.99 -31.62 -25.77
CA GLU A 895 -15.58 -31.82 -25.44
C GLU A 895 -15.01 -30.64 -24.64
N ARG A 896 -15.46 -29.41 -24.95
CA ARG A 896 -15.07 -28.21 -24.21
C ARG A 896 -15.64 -28.19 -22.79
N ILE A 897 -16.92 -28.54 -22.62
CA ILE A 897 -17.56 -28.66 -21.30
C ILE A 897 -16.86 -29.73 -20.45
N GLU A 898 -16.65 -30.92 -20.99
CA GLU A 898 -16.01 -32.04 -20.30
C GLU A 898 -14.56 -31.75 -19.94
N ARG A 899 -13.84 -30.99 -20.77
CA ARG A 899 -12.46 -30.56 -20.47
C ARG A 899 -12.39 -29.62 -19.26
N TYR A 900 -13.32 -28.66 -19.16
CA TYR A 900 -13.25 -27.60 -18.15
C TYR A 900 -14.00 -27.94 -16.85
N ARG A 901 -15.01 -28.81 -16.88
CA ARG A 901 -15.78 -29.25 -15.70
C ARG A 901 -14.91 -29.69 -14.52
N PRO A 902 -13.94 -30.63 -14.67
CA PRO A 902 -13.11 -31.06 -13.55
C PRO A 902 -12.11 -29.98 -13.08
N ARG A 903 -11.75 -29.04 -13.97
CA ARG A 903 -10.80 -27.95 -13.66
C ARG A 903 -11.48 -26.85 -12.86
N ALA A 904 -12.71 -26.50 -13.21
CA ALA A 904 -13.53 -25.51 -12.52
C ALA A 904 -13.71 -25.82 -11.02
N ALA A 905 -13.72 -27.10 -10.65
CA ALA A 905 -13.84 -27.54 -9.26
C ALA A 905 -12.52 -27.55 -8.48
N LYS A 906 -11.36 -27.53 -9.15
CA LYS A 906 -10.02 -27.74 -8.53
C LYS A 906 -9.07 -26.56 -8.67
N GLU A 907 -9.13 -25.85 -9.79
CA GLU A 907 -8.20 -24.78 -10.11
C GLU A 907 -8.70 -23.43 -9.59
N LYS A 908 -7.78 -22.55 -9.18
CA LYS A 908 -8.10 -21.17 -8.83
C LYS A 908 -8.63 -20.40 -10.06
N PRO A 909 -9.57 -19.46 -9.90
CA PRO A 909 -10.19 -18.72 -11.00
C PRO A 909 -9.18 -18.05 -11.95
N ALA A 910 -8.17 -17.35 -11.43
CA ALA A 910 -7.17 -16.69 -12.27
C ALA A 910 -6.36 -17.65 -13.14
N ALA A 911 -5.97 -18.82 -12.60
CA ALA A 911 -5.24 -19.83 -13.35
C ALA A 911 -6.11 -20.48 -14.43
N LEU A 912 -7.39 -20.71 -14.11
CA LEU A 912 -8.37 -21.25 -15.04
C LEU A 912 -8.63 -20.29 -16.21
N LEU A 913 -8.84 -19.00 -15.91
CA LEU A 913 -9.04 -17.95 -16.92
C LEU A 913 -7.81 -17.75 -17.78
N LYS A 914 -6.60 -17.80 -17.22
CA LYS A 914 -5.37 -17.69 -18.01
C LYS A 914 -5.31 -18.76 -19.11
N LYS A 915 -5.56 -20.03 -18.76
CA LYS A 915 -5.59 -21.13 -19.73
C LYS A 915 -6.72 -21.00 -20.75
N TRP A 916 -7.91 -20.60 -20.28
CA TRP A 916 -9.04 -20.30 -21.17
C TRP A 916 -8.69 -19.21 -22.19
N GLY A 917 -8.01 -18.15 -21.74
CA GLY A 917 -7.58 -17.05 -22.61
C GLY A 917 -6.48 -17.44 -23.58
N GLU A 918 -5.60 -18.37 -23.23
CA GLU A 918 -4.58 -18.93 -24.14
C GLU A 918 -5.24 -19.76 -25.24
N GLU A 919 -6.17 -20.66 -24.88
CA GLU A 919 -6.87 -21.54 -25.82
C GLU A 919 -7.83 -20.79 -26.77
N ASN A 920 -8.42 -19.68 -26.32
CA ASN A 920 -9.38 -18.88 -27.11
C ASN A 920 -8.77 -17.61 -27.71
N GLY A 921 -7.45 -17.41 -27.63
CA GLY A 921 -6.78 -16.23 -28.19
C GLY A 921 -7.15 -14.90 -27.53
N LEU A 922 -7.64 -14.93 -26.28
CA LEU A 922 -8.10 -13.75 -25.53
C LEU A 922 -7.02 -13.13 -24.64
N SER A 923 -5.87 -13.82 -24.46
CA SER A 923 -4.83 -13.41 -23.51
C SER A 923 -4.24 -12.00 -23.74
N ALA A 924 -4.26 -11.52 -24.98
CA ALA A 924 -3.78 -10.18 -25.33
C ALA A 924 -4.87 -9.10 -25.23
N ALA A 925 -6.14 -9.48 -25.04
CA ALA A 925 -7.24 -8.53 -24.95
C ALA A 925 -7.25 -7.86 -23.57
N GLU A 926 -7.26 -6.52 -23.58
CA GLU A 926 -7.24 -5.72 -22.36
C GLU A 926 -8.45 -6.00 -21.43
N PRO A 927 -9.70 -6.12 -21.93
CA PRO A 927 -10.84 -6.49 -21.10
C PRO A 927 -10.69 -7.86 -20.40
N PHE A 928 -10.15 -8.85 -21.12
CA PHE A 928 -9.91 -10.18 -20.58
C PHE A 928 -8.81 -10.20 -19.51
N THR A 929 -7.77 -9.38 -19.72
CA THR A 929 -6.70 -9.19 -18.74
C THR A 929 -7.27 -8.60 -17.44
N ARG A 930 -8.17 -7.60 -17.51
CA ARG A 930 -8.83 -7.03 -16.34
C ARG A 930 -9.70 -8.05 -15.59
N LEU A 931 -10.44 -8.90 -16.31
CA LEU A 931 -11.20 -10.00 -15.72
C LEU A 931 -10.28 -10.98 -14.97
N THR A 932 -9.15 -11.34 -15.57
CA THR A 932 -8.16 -12.26 -14.97
C THR A 932 -7.53 -11.64 -13.71
N ASN A 933 -7.23 -10.34 -13.74
CA ASN A 933 -6.71 -9.61 -12.58
C ASN A 933 -7.73 -9.55 -11.43
N MET A 934 -9.03 -9.43 -11.73
CA MET A 934 -10.08 -9.52 -10.71
C MET A 934 -10.18 -10.93 -10.12
N ALA A 935 -10.11 -11.96 -10.98
CA ALA A 935 -10.18 -13.35 -10.56
C ALA A 935 -9.04 -13.77 -9.61
N ALA A 936 -7.94 -13.01 -9.55
CA ALA A 936 -6.84 -13.25 -8.63
C ALA A 936 -7.22 -13.04 -7.16
N PHE A 937 -8.30 -12.32 -6.86
CA PHE A 937 -8.78 -12.06 -5.49
C PHE A 937 -9.75 -13.12 -4.96
N HIS A 938 -10.05 -14.17 -5.75
CA HIS A 938 -11.02 -15.20 -5.39
C HIS A 938 -10.36 -16.57 -5.24
N SER A 939 -10.77 -17.31 -4.21
CA SER A 939 -10.28 -18.67 -3.92
C SER A 939 -10.80 -19.71 -4.89
N ASP A 940 -12.04 -19.56 -5.36
CA ASP A 940 -12.78 -20.55 -6.11
C ASP A 940 -13.74 -19.88 -7.13
N LEU A 941 -14.11 -20.64 -8.15
CA LEU A 941 -14.89 -20.13 -9.30
C LEU A 941 -16.30 -19.72 -8.89
N PHE A 942 -16.91 -20.44 -7.95
CA PHE A 942 -18.26 -20.14 -7.47
C PHE A 942 -18.30 -18.76 -6.79
N SER A 943 -17.39 -18.52 -5.84
CA SER A 943 -17.26 -17.22 -5.17
C SER A 943 -17.01 -16.07 -6.17
N PHE A 944 -16.16 -16.29 -7.17
CA PHE A 944 -15.86 -15.32 -8.21
C PHE A 944 -17.10 -14.94 -9.02
N LEU A 945 -17.81 -15.93 -9.57
CA LEU A 945 -19.00 -15.69 -10.39
C LEU A 945 -20.17 -15.13 -9.56
N GLN A 946 -20.33 -15.57 -8.31
CA GLN A 946 -21.32 -15.02 -7.40
C GLN A 946 -21.04 -13.55 -7.09
N THR A 947 -19.77 -13.17 -6.95
CA THR A 947 -19.36 -11.77 -6.75
C THR A 947 -19.62 -10.93 -8.01
N LEU A 948 -19.36 -11.46 -9.20
CA LEU A 948 -19.71 -10.79 -10.45
C LEU A 948 -21.23 -10.57 -10.59
N LEU A 949 -22.04 -11.55 -10.20
CA LEU A 949 -23.49 -11.49 -10.29
C LEU A 949 -24.11 -10.59 -9.23
N LEU A 950 -23.86 -10.84 -7.94
CA LEU A 950 -24.55 -10.18 -6.82
C LEU A 950 -23.73 -9.08 -6.13
N GLY A 951 -22.47 -8.90 -6.50
CA GLY A 951 -21.57 -7.93 -5.88
C GLY A 951 -21.89 -6.49 -6.26
N GLN A 952 -21.73 -5.58 -5.30
CA GLN A 952 -21.80 -4.14 -5.55
C GLN A 952 -20.44 -3.58 -5.99
N GLU A 953 -20.38 -2.28 -6.33
CA GLU A 953 -19.15 -1.63 -6.81
C GLU A 953 -17.91 -1.94 -5.95
N ARG A 954 -18.04 -1.87 -4.62
CA ARG A 954 -16.91 -2.12 -3.71
C ARG A 954 -16.51 -3.59 -3.58
N ASP A 955 -17.39 -4.52 -3.97
CA ASP A 955 -17.14 -5.95 -3.90
C ASP A 955 -16.31 -6.42 -5.12
N LEU A 956 -16.31 -5.63 -6.20
CA LEU A 956 -15.56 -5.88 -7.43
C LEU A 956 -14.21 -5.17 -7.36
N VAL A 957 -13.15 -5.91 -7.06
CA VAL A 957 -11.80 -5.37 -6.91
C VAL A 957 -10.84 -6.04 -7.88
N ARG A 958 -10.03 -5.24 -8.59
CA ARG A 958 -8.95 -5.72 -9.44
C ARG A 958 -7.62 -5.02 -9.13
N SER A 959 -6.53 -5.69 -9.46
CA SER A 959 -5.20 -5.08 -9.52
C SER A 959 -5.02 -4.31 -10.83
N GLY A 960 -4.23 -3.23 -10.77
CA GLY A 960 -3.76 -2.49 -11.95
C GLY A 960 -2.68 -3.21 -12.77
N GLY A 961 -2.14 -4.32 -12.26
CA GLY A 961 -1.07 -5.12 -12.86
C GLY A 961 -1.31 -6.62 -12.69
N LYS A 962 -0.31 -7.44 -13.05
CA LYS A 962 -0.40 -8.91 -13.16
C LYS A 962 -0.61 -9.67 -11.81
N SER A 963 -0.81 -8.98 -10.69
CA SER A 963 -0.74 -9.64 -9.38
C SER A 963 -1.39 -8.96 -8.17
N TYR A 964 -1.58 -9.81 -7.16
CA TYR A 964 -2.01 -9.52 -5.78
C TYR A 964 -1.00 -8.62 -5.07
N ALA A 965 -1.44 -7.45 -4.62
CA ALA A 965 -0.67 -6.59 -3.74
C ALA A 965 -1.39 -6.48 -2.40
N SER A 966 -0.84 -7.13 -1.35
CA SER A 966 -1.08 -6.65 0.01
C SER A 966 -0.51 -5.24 0.14
N GLY A 967 -1.16 -4.35 0.88
CA GLY A 967 -0.64 -2.99 1.09
C GLY A 967 -0.61 -2.13 -0.20
N ALA A 968 -1.76 -1.80 -0.77
CA ALA A 968 -1.89 -1.00 -1.99
C ALA A 968 -2.89 0.15 -1.85
N VAL A 969 -2.72 1.22 -2.64
CA VAL A 969 -3.61 2.38 -2.68
C VAL A 969 -4.97 1.98 -3.27
N MET A 970 -6.07 2.40 -2.65
CA MET A 970 -7.41 2.14 -3.18
C MET A 970 -7.91 3.25 -4.11
N LEU A 971 -8.21 2.90 -5.37
CA LEU A 971 -8.92 3.75 -6.33
C LEU A 971 -10.39 3.31 -6.42
N MET A 972 -11.33 4.22 -6.18
CA MET A 972 -12.75 3.90 -6.25
C MET A 972 -13.62 5.12 -6.54
N THR A 973 -14.85 4.87 -6.98
CA THR A 973 -15.84 5.93 -7.10
C THR A 973 -16.29 6.41 -5.70
N LEU A 974 -16.85 7.62 -5.64
CA LEU A 974 -17.50 8.12 -4.41
C LEU A 974 -18.61 7.16 -3.91
N HIS A 975 -19.36 6.54 -4.82
CA HIS A 975 -20.37 5.53 -4.48
C HIS A 975 -19.73 4.26 -3.90
N GLY A 976 -18.68 3.74 -4.54
CA GLY A 976 -17.92 2.58 -4.08
C GLY A 976 -17.24 2.79 -2.72
N SER A 977 -17.01 4.05 -2.32
CA SER A 977 -16.42 4.37 -1.02
C SER A 977 -17.36 4.21 0.18
N LYS A 978 -18.67 4.05 -0.07
CA LYS A 978 -19.67 3.97 1.00
C LYS A 978 -19.39 2.82 1.97
N GLY A 979 -19.51 3.12 3.25
CA GLY A 979 -19.21 2.19 4.33
C GLY A 979 -17.72 1.97 4.62
N LEU A 980 -16.80 2.45 3.77
CA LEU A 980 -15.36 2.37 3.99
C LEU A 980 -14.83 3.58 4.78
N GLU A 981 -13.57 3.50 5.20
CA GLU A 981 -12.83 4.56 5.88
C GLU A 981 -11.33 4.39 5.68
N PHE A 982 -10.62 5.51 5.52
CA PHE A 982 -9.18 5.53 5.24
C PHE A 982 -8.50 6.63 6.07
N PRO A 983 -7.30 6.37 6.62
CA PRO A 983 -6.48 7.41 7.26
C PRO A 983 -6.30 8.67 6.40
N ALA A 984 -5.99 8.50 5.11
CA ALA A 984 -5.87 9.60 4.15
C ALA A 984 -6.76 9.39 2.91
N VAL A 985 -7.43 10.46 2.50
CA VAL A 985 -8.29 10.47 1.30
C VAL A 985 -7.93 11.63 0.39
N PHE A 986 -7.70 11.31 -0.89
CA PHE A 986 -7.67 12.27 -1.98
C PHE A 986 -9.04 12.26 -2.66
N LEU A 987 -9.65 13.42 -2.84
CA LEU A 987 -10.92 13.56 -3.54
C LEU A 987 -10.71 14.39 -4.81
N CYS A 988 -10.70 13.70 -5.95
CA CYS A 988 -10.26 14.23 -7.24
C CYS A 988 -11.41 14.72 -8.12
N GLY A 989 -11.09 15.70 -8.97
CA GLY A 989 -12.01 16.24 -9.97
C GLY A 989 -13.17 17.05 -9.38
N LEU A 990 -12.91 17.84 -8.35
CA LEU A 990 -13.87 18.78 -7.75
C LEU A 990 -14.10 20.01 -8.61
N ARG A 991 -14.63 19.78 -9.81
CA ARG A 991 -14.87 20.81 -10.81
C ARG A 991 -16.28 20.76 -11.38
N ARG A 992 -16.70 21.85 -12.00
CA ARG A 992 -17.99 21.97 -12.67
C ARG A 992 -18.17 20.87 -13.72
N GLY A 993 -19.37 20.27 -13.76
CA GLY A 993 -19.70 19.17 -14.66
C GLY A 993 -19.14 17.79 -14.25
N CYS A 994 -18.24 17.73 -13.26
CA CYS A 994 -17.78 16.47 -12.66
C CYS A 994 -18.46 16.21 -11.31
N LEU A 995 -18.37 17.13 -10.36
CA LEU A 995 -19.09 17.06 -9.08
C LEU A 995 -19.56 18.48 -8.73
N PRO A 996 -20.85 18.82 -8.91
CA PRO A 996 -21.96 17.95 -9.33
C PRO A 996 -21.85 17.48 -10.79
N LEU A 997 -22.24 16.23 -11.05
CA LEU A 997 -22.26 15.65 -12.39
C LEU A 997 -23.40 16.23 -13.23
N GLU A 998 -23.06 16.95 -14.30
CA GLU A 998 -24.03 17.50 -15.25
C GLU A 998 -24.06 16.64 -16.51
N SER A 999 -25.25 16.30 -17.02
CA SER A 999 -25.43 15.54 -18.26
C SER A 999 -26.37 16.27 -19.23
N PRO A 1000 -26.14 16.19 -20.57
CA PRO A 1000 -27.05 16.81 -21.54
C PRO A 1000 -28.49 16.33 -21.35
N GLY A 1001 -29.43 17.26 -21.12
CA GLY A 1001 -30.85 16.96 -20.96
C GLY A 1001 -31.29 16.42 -19.59
N ARG A 1002 -30.37 16.24 -18.62
CA ARG A 1002 -30.69 15.82 -17.24
C ARG A 1002 -29.96 16.72 -16.24
N PRO A 1003 -30.64 17.70 -15.61
CA PRO A 1003 -30.02 18.54 -14.61
C PRO A 1003 -29.54 17.70 -13.42
N ALA A 1004 -28.42 18.10 -12.80
CA ALA A 1004 -27.89 17.44 -11.62
C ALA A 1004 -28.87 17.57 -10.44
N ASP A 1005 -29.14 16.48 -9.72
CA ASP A 1005 -29.74 16.57 -8.39
C ASP A 1005 -28.67 17.09 -7.44
N ILE A 1006 -28.71 18.39 -7.18
CA ILE A 1006 -27.73 19.08 -6.33
C ILE A 1006 -27.74 18.52 -4.90
N ALA A 1007 -28.89 18.12 -4.38
CA ALA A 1007 -28.98 17.59 -3.02
C ALA A 1007 -28.34 16.19 -2.93
N GLU A 1008 -28.54 15.33 -3.93
CA GLU A 1008 -27.89 14.02 -4.01
C GLU A 1008 -26.38 14.12 -4.25
N GLU A 1009 -25.93 14.97 -5.19
CA GLU A 1009 -24.50 15.16 -5.47
C GLU A 1009 -23.77 15.79 -4.26
N ARG A 1010 -24.47 16.60 -3.44
CA ARG A 1010 -23.94 17.11 -2.17
C ARG A 1010 -23.82 16.02 -1.10
N ARG A 1011 -24.81 15.12 -0.98
CA ARG A 1011 -24.70 13.92 -0.13
C ARG A 1011 -23.51 13.06 -0.55
N LEU A 1012 -23.28 12.93 -1.86
CA LEU A 1012 -22.14 12.18 -2.40
C LEU A 1012 -20.79 12.84 -2.05
N PHE A 1013 -20.70 14.16 -2.13
CA PHE A 1013 -19.52 14.90 -1.69
C PHE A 1013 -19.28 14.74 -0.17
N TYR A 1014 -20.33 14.87 0.64
CA TYR A 1014 -20.31 14.64 2.09
C TYR A 1014 -19.84 13.22 2.46
N VAL A 1015 -20.34 12.20 1.76
CA VAL A 1015 -19.88 10.81 1.91
C VAL A 1015 -18.38 10.71 1.67
N GLY A 1016 -17.88 11.28 0.57
CA GLY A 1016 -16.46 11.29 0.21
C GLY A 1016 -15.58 11.95 1.27
N MET A 1017 -15.96 13.14 1.76
CA MET A 1017 -15.23 13.84 2.82
C MET A 1017 -15.17 13.02 4.11
N THR A 1018 -16.28 12.38 4.49
CA THR A 1018 -16.41 11.60 5.74
C THR A 1018 -15.88 10.17 5.64
N ARG A 1019 -15.22 9.81 4.52
CA ARG A 1019 -14.38 8.60 4.45
C ARG A 1019 -13.00 8.84 5.08
N ALA A 1020 -12.55 10.10 5.10
CA ALA A 1020 -11.27 10.48 5.66
C ALA A 1020 -11.31 10.41 7.19
N GLN A 1021 -10.28 9.80 7.76
CA GLN A 1021 -10.10 9.73 9.20
C GLN A 1021 -9.22 10.85 9.74
N GLU A 1022 -8.08 11.11 9.10
CA GLU A 1022 -7.05 12.01 9.62
C GLU A 1022 -6.67 13.12 8.64
N GLU A 1023 -6.63 12.79 7.34
CA GLU A 1023 -6.19 13.72 6.30
C GLU A 1023 -7.11 13.66 5.09
N LEU A 1024 -7.53 14.84 4.64
CA LEU A 1024 -8.39 15.02 3.47
C LEU A 1024 -7.74 16.06 2.54
N VAL A 1025 -7.49 15.64 1.30
CA VAL A 1025 -6.98 16.49 0.23
C VAL A 1025 -8.05 16.60 -0.84
N LEU A 1026 -8.57 17.81 -1.00
CA LEU A 1026 -9.54 18.19 -2.02
C LEU A 1026 -8.78 18.71 -3.25
N LEU A 1027 -9.03 18.11 -4.40
CA LEU A 1027 -8.32 18.44 -5.64
C LEU A 1027 -9.29 18.97 -6.68
N THR A 1028 -8.95 20.14 -7.23
CA THR A 1028 -9.70 20.80 -8.29
C THR A 1028 -8.77 21.17 -9.44
N SER A 1029 -9.32 21.27 -10.64
CA SER A 1029 -8.65 21.80 -11.83
C SER A 1029 -9.63 22.69 -12.60
N GLN A 1030 -9.11 23.66 -13.35
CA GLN A 1030 -9.91 24.53 -14.21
C GLN A 1030 -11.03 25.28 -13.45
N GLU A 1031 -12.32 25.10 -13.83
CA GLU A 1031 -13.50 25.70 -13.17
C GLU A 1031 -13.90 24.91 -11.91
N PRO A 1032 -13.71 25.47 -10.70
CA PRO A 1032 -13.97 24.74 -9.45
C PRO A 1032 -15.46 24.39 -9.25
N SER A 1033 -15.71 23.30 -8.52
CA SER A 1033 -17.05 22.88 -8.11
C SER A 1033 -17.77 23.98 -7.30
N SER A 1034 -19.09 24.08 -7.48
CA SER A 1034 -19.93 24.97 -6.65
C SER A 1034 -19.87 24.60 -5.17
N PHE A 1035 -19.69 23.33 -4.82
CA PHE A 1035 -19.63 22.85 -3.43
C PHE A 1035 -18.39 23.37 -2.68
N LEU A 1036 -17.32 23.74 -3.39
CA LEU A 1036 -16.13 24.31 -2.74
C LEU A 1036 -16.39 25.68 -2.12
N LYS A 1037 -17.43 26.40 -2.58
CA LYS A 1037 -17.87 27.68 -2.01
C LYS A 1037 -18.67 27.51 -0.71
N GLU A 1038 -19.16 26.31 -0.44
CA GLU A 1038 -19.92 25.96 0.77
C GLU A 1038 -19.00 25.60 1.95
N LEU A 1039 -17.68 25.52 1.70
CA LEU A 1039 -16.67 25.30 2.75
C LEU A 1039 -16.49 26.56 3.61
N PRO A 1040 -16.39 26.45 4.94
CA PRO A 1040 -16.23 27.63 5.79
C PRO A 1040 -14.91 28.37 5.57
N GLU A 1041 -14.94 29.70 5.67
CA GLU A 1041 -13.73 30.53 5.57
C GLU A 1041 -12.71 30.14 6.65
N GLY A 1042 -11.44 30.00 6.25
CA GLY A 1042 -10.34 29.60 7.14
C GLY A 1042 -10.38 28.14 7.60
N ALA A 1043 -11.34 27.32 7.13
CA ALA A 1043 -11.40 25.91 7.48
C ALA A 1043 -10.44 25.02 6.68
N VAL A 1044 -10.02 25.47 5.50
CA VAL A 1044 -9.13 24.77 4.57
C VAL A 1044 -7.84 25.54 4.29
N GLU A 1045 -6.75 24.82 4.04
CA GLU A 1045 -5.50 25.38 3.53
C GLU A 1045 -5.50 25.33 2.00
N THR A 1046 -5.48 26.48 1.34
CA THR A 1046 -5.51 26.58 -0.12
C THR A 1046 -4.11 26.64 -0.72
N GLY A 1047 -3.90 25.96 -1.85
CA GLY A 1047 -2.61 25.95 -2.54
C GLY A 1047 -2.72 25.66 -4.05
N ALA A 1048 -1.67 25.96 -4.80
CA ALA A 1048 -1.56 25.63 -6.22
C ALA A 1048 -0.60 24.45 -6.44
N ILE A 1049 -0.96 23.55 -7.35
CA ILE A 1049 -0.15 22.40 -7.77
C ILE A 1049 0.67 22.81 -8.99
N GLY A 1050 1.96 23.01 -8.79
CA GLY A 1050 2.93 23.29 -9.84
C GLY A 1050 4.34 23.40 -9.27
N PRO A 1051 5.39 23.31 -10.11
CA PRO A 1051 6.71 23.69 -9.66
C PRO A 1051 6.62 25.14 -9.18
N LYS A 1052 7.05 25.44 -7.95
CA LYS A 1052 7.47 26.80 -7.64
C LYS A 1052 8.48 27.14 -8.73
N ARG A 1053 8.10 27.95 -9.72
CA ARG A 1053 9.09 28.56 -10.60
C ARG A 1053 10.07 29.21 -9.62
N PRO A 1054 11.35 28.81 -9.58
CA PRO A 1054 12.31 29.67 -8.92
C PRO A 1054 12.08 31.03 -9.59
N GLU A 1055 11.79 32.06 -8.78
CA GLU A 1055 11.93 33.42 -9.26
C GLU A 1055 13.39 33.49 -9.70
N GLY A 1056 13.62 33.26 -10.98
CA GLY A 1056 14.92 33.33 -11.58
C GLY A 1056 15.33 34.78 -11.49
N VAL A 1057 16.04 35.13 -10.43
CA VAL A 1057 16.88 36.31 -10.46
C VAL A 1057 17.94 35.98 -11.50
N GLN A 1058 17.80 36.58 -12.68
CA GLN A 1058 18.88 36.65 -13.64
C GLN A 1058 20.04 37.34 -12.91
N LEU A 1059 21.06 36.59 -12.51
CA LEU A 1059 22.33 37.18 -12.14
C LEU A 1059 22.94 37.74 -13.42
N SER A 1060 22.74 39.04 -13.62
CA SER A 1060 23.57 39.88 -14.47
C SER A 1060 25.03 39.64 -14.07
N LEU A 1061 25.86 39.19 -15.02
CA LEU A 1061 27.30 39.05 -14.84
C LEU A 1061 28.03 40.42 -14.80
N PHE A 1062 27.29 41.53 -14.70
CA PHE A 1062 27.80 42.89 -14.83
C PHE A 1062 27.15 43.92 -13.88
N ASP A 1063 26.72 43.52 -12.68
CA ASP A 1063 26.42 44.46 -11.59
C ASP A 1063 27.19 44.13 -10.31
#